data_AF-A0A1H3ZYB4-F1
#
_entry.id   AF-A0A1H3ZYB4-F1
#
_cell.length_a   1.000
_cell.length_b   1.000
_cell.length_c   1.000
_cell.angle_alpha   90.00
_cell.angle_beta   90.00
_cell.angle_gamma   90.00
#
_symmetry.space_group_name_H-M   'P 1'
#
loop_
_entity.id
_entity.type
_entity.pdbx_description
1 polymer ?
#
loop_
_entity_poly.entity_id
_entity_poly.type
_entity_poly.pdbx_seq_one_letter_code
_entity_poly.pdbx_strand_id
1 'polypeptide(L)'
;MLDIEILKTDYAVSYGSVTLKSLQNDNVPELDLLVREGIQNSSDASLKESGPSYSVNFLSGKFEPSRFNSYLTDLEDILNDRYSEKEADFLEIRDTKTSGLTGVTRKSEIKKDDHGNFFKLIFDTGKRQTISNAGGNWGFGKSVYYRVGIGIVIFYSRIKTSESEYENRLIITLVEDESKTDQNGEDITLLNSIQPLSAGKAWWGLKDGDDLLPVSDDELIASILDVFGIKPFREKETGTSIIIPYIKTEELLNGIIPVEAEIEESAKEHFMEVYASSISSYLRLAIQKWYAPKIHNRELQKFCNNKWLLVTVDNVPISKTDMLPFFRLVQELYTTALAKTYNNDDVKNEFDNIVTLPVNIRSYFQDGQTSGYVAMIKITDAELRGDDIALSPYDYIGKFEADGGLNEPIVMFARDPGMIIDYEITGDWVKNVPPPESTDEFLFAFYVPQTDKVIKKDLGVPEYAGETLGAYLRECEASDHMAWTDPVKMQIVQRIQKNTVNAINNQIKKSSIVNVDATASKLSTRLGKDLLPRIGYGKQKVSGGSGGGGGNGTRITNIGFQITSQTIRGNIVEMDFVLKLMHGKKQAEVSMMIASEGGWIDAKSWEEDIGTEFPVTIQECYIDNVKTAVSDYPYEIKRNCDADNLKIETEELFITLASESGRGILTQLIFIPNVLSPEIKGKIRLRAYDKKYQFTFRVE
;
A
#
# COMPACT_ATOMS: atom_id res chain seq x y z
N MET A 1 -22.79 -34.71 4.15
CA MET A 1 -23.23 -33.33 3.88
C MET A 1 -23.09 -32.52 5.15
N LEU A 2 -22.61 -31.28 5.03
CA LEU A 2 -22.39 -30.36 6.15
C LEU A 2 -23.61 -29.45 6.32
N ASP A 3 -23.93 -29.07 7.55
CA ASP A 3 -25.00 -28.10 7.80
C ASP A 3 -24.58 -26.69 7.34
N ILE A 4 -25.52 -25.90 6.82
CA ILE A 4 -25.29 -24.54 6.32
C ILE A 4 -25.90 -23.46 7.24
N GLU A 5 -25.16 -22.38 7.45
CA GLU A 5 -25.66 -21.11 8.01
C GLU A 5 -25.43 -20.00 6.98
N ILE A 6 -26.50 -19.38 6.48
CA ILE A 6 -26.43 -18.22 5.56
C ILE A 6 -26.72 -16.96 6.37
N LEU A 7 -25.83 -15.97 6.29
CA LEU A 7 -26.05 -14.66 6.88
C LEU A 7 -27.15 -13.95 6.10
N LYS A 8 -28.26 -13.66 6.77
CA LYS A 8 -29.37 -12.89 6.17
C LYS A 8 -29.14 -11.41 6.37
N THR A 9 -29.67 -10.64 5.44
CA THR A 9 -29.79 -9.19 5.56
C THR A 9 -30.68 -8.86 6.75
N ASP A 10 -30.15 -8.08 7.69
CA ASP A 10 -30.84 -7.62 8.90
C ASP A 10 -30.22 -6.27 9.36
N TYR A 11 -30.73 -5.69 10.44
CA TYR A 11 -30.22 -4.44 11.01
C TYR A 11 -28.73 -4.58 11.41
N ALA A 12 -27.87 -3.72 10.84
CA ALA A 12 -26.44 -3.62 11.12
C ALA A 12 -25.59 -4.87 10.74
N VAL A 13 -25.86 -5.45 9.57
CA VAL A 13 -25.08 -6.58 9.01
C VAL A 13 -23.86 -6.11 8.22
N SER A 14 -22.76 -6.88 8.30
CA SER A 14 -21.57 -6.70 7.47
C SER A 14 -21.69 -7.53 6.18
N TYR A 15 -22.02 -6.86 5.08
CA TYR A 15 -22.20 -7.47 3.76
C TYR A 15 -20.90 -8.03 3.17
N GLY A 16 -21.05 -9.01 2.27
CA GLY A 16 -19.94 -9.62 1.54
C GLY A 16 -19.26 -8.61 0.61
N SER A 17 -20.02 -7.80 -0.12
CA SER A 17 -19.52 -6.71 -0.97
C SER A 17 -18.57 -5.74 -0.23
N VAL A 18 -18.94 -5.34 0.99
CA VAL A 18 -18.10 -4.49 1.85
C VAL A 18 -16.81 -5.21 2.24
N THR A 19 -16.90 -6.49 2.58
CA THR A 19 -15.73 -7.30 2.96
C THR A 19 -14.72 -7.39 1.82
N LEU A 20 -15.20 -7.59 0.58
CA LEU A 20 -14.37 -7.67 -0.62
C LEU A 20 -13.78 -6.30 -1.01
N LYS A 21 -14.54 -5.20 -0.87
CA LYS A 21 -14.09 -3.83 -1.22
C LYS A 21 -13.17 -3.17 -0.19
N SER A 22 -13.03 -3.74 1.00
CA SER A 22 -12.27 -3.11 2.09
C SER A 22 -10.75 -3.17 1.92
N LEU A 23 -10.24 -4.04 1.04
CA LEU A 23 -8.86 -3.98 0.55
C LEU A 23 -8.81 -2.93 -0.58
N GLN A 24 -8.64 -1.65 -0.19
CA GLN A 24 -8.53 -0.53 -1.10
C GLN A 24 -7.13 -0.48 -1.75
N ASN A 25 -6.81 -1.42 -2.64
CA ASN A 25 -5.65 -1.27 -3.51
C ASN A 25 -5.80 -2.09 -4.79
N ASP A 26 -6.17 -1.42 -5.88
CA ASP A 26 -6.24 -2.02 -7.22
C ASP A 26 -4.85 -2.10 -7.89
N ASN A 27 -3.82 -1.49 -7.29
CA ASN A 27 -2.48 -1.40 -7.89
C ASN A 27 -1.54 -2.55 -7.50
N VAL A 28 -2.01 -3.49 -6.67
CA VAL A 28 -1.20 -4.63 -6.18
C VAL A 28 -1.87 -5.93 -6.63
N PRO A 29 -1.13 -6.85 -7.28
CA PRO A 29 -1.69 -8.13 -7.70
C PRO A 29 -2.29 -8.92 -6.53
N GLU A 30 -3.39 -9.64 -6.76
CA GLU A 30 -4.09 -10.38 -5.70
C GLU A 30 -3.21 -11.45 -5.05
N LEU A 31 -2.33 -12.08 -5.83
CA LEU A 31 -1.36 -13.06 -5.35
C LEU A 31 -0.31 -12.43 -4.42
N ASP A 32 0.08 -11.18 -4.65
CA ASP A 32 0.99 -10.45 -3.75
C ASP A 32 0.29 -10.19 -2.41
N LEU A 33 -0.95 -9.70 -2.44
CA LEU A 33 -1.75 -9.51 -1.23
C LEU A 33 -1.96 -10.83 -0.47
N LEU A 34 -2.19 -11.93 -1.20
CA LEU A 34 -2.38 -13.26 -0.62
C LEU A 34 -1.13 -13.76 0.11
N VAL A 35 0.05 -13.61 -0.51
CA VAL A 35 1.34 -13.98 0.10
C VAL A 35 1.58 -13.18 1.37
N ARG A 36 1.32 -11.87 1.31
CA ARG A 36 1.48 -10.94 2.45
C ARG A 36 0.55 -11.31 3.61
N GLU A 37 -0.74 -11.47 3.35
CA GLU A 37 -1.70 -11.82 4.40
C GLU A 37 -1.45 -13.24 4.94
N GLY A 38 -1.21 -14.22 4.06
CA GLY A 38 -1.01 -15.61 4.43
C GLY A 38 0.20 -15.80 5.35
N ILE A 39 1.37 -15.33 4.92
CA ILE A 39 2.61 -15.47 5.71
C ILE A 39 2.57 -14.61 6.97
N GLN A 40 1.94 -13.43 6.95
CA GLN A 40 1.80 -12.60 8.14
C GLN A 40 0.94 -13.30 9.20
N ASN A 41 -0.21 -13.86 8.83
CA ASN A 41 -1.05 -14.62 9.75
C ASN A 41 -0.31 -15.81 10.37
N SER A 42 0.46 -16.55 9.55
CA SER A 42 1.29 -17.65 10.04
C SER A 42 2.42 -17.17 10.95
N SER A 43 3.04 -16.02 10.63
CA SER A 43 4.07 -15.39 11.48
C SER A 43 3.50 -15.05 12.86
N ASP A 44 2.33 -14.43 12.94
CA ASP A 44 1.67 -14.08 14.20
C ASP A 44 1.30 -15.33 15.01
N ALA A 45 0.73 -16.34 14.34
CA ALA A 45 0.37 -17.61 14.97
C ALA A 45 1.59 -18.39 15.46
N SER A 46 2.77 -18.16 14.88
CA SER A 46 4.02 -18.79 15.32
C SER A 46 4.58 -18.22 16.62
N LEU A 47 4.23 -16.99 17.01
CA LEU A 47 4.82 -16.31 18.18
C LEU A 47 4.54 -17.05 19.50
N LYS A 48 3.45 -17.82 19.56
CA LYS A 48 3.07 -18.63 20.73
C LYS A 48 3.77 -19.98 20.79
N GLU A 49 4.35 -20.42 19.68
CA GLU A 49 5.02 -21.71 19.59
C GLU A 49 6.50 -21.62 19.92
N SER A 50 7.10 -22.74 20.32
CA SER A 50 8.53 -22.82 20.57
C SER A 50 9.35 -22.88 19.27
N GLY A 51 10.66 -22.66 19.38
CA GLY A 51 11.62 -22.85 18.30
C GLY A 51 11.89 -21.62 17.43
N PRO A 52 12.96 -21.68 16.61
CA PRO A 52 13.50 -20.52 15.91
C PRO A 52 12.81 -20.19 14.59
N SER A 53 11.81 -20.99 14.18
CA SER A 53 11.22 -20.94 12.84
C SER A 53 9.78 -21.39 12.81
N TYR A 54 9.10 -21.02 11.75
CA TYR A 54 7.80 -21.53 11.33
C TYR A 54 7.86 -21.87 9.85
N SER A 55 6.92 -22.68 9.37
CA SER A 55 6.89 -23.11 7.98
C SER A 55 5.59 -22.71 7.32
N VAL A 56 5.66 -22.34 6.03
CA VAL A 56 4.48 -22.07 5.18
C VAL A 56 4.69 -22.76 3.84
N ASN A 57 3.72 -23.54 3.39
CA ASN A 57 3.71 -24.19 2.09
C ASN A 57 2.54 -23.65 1.28
N PHE A 58 2.82 -23.17 0.07
CA PHE A 58 1.82 -22.90 -0.94
C PHE A 58 1.76 -24.10 -1.88
N LEU A 59 0.60 -24.71 -2.07
CA LEU A 59 0.41 -25.84 -2.98
C LEU A 59 -0.68 -25.50 -3.97
N SER A 60 -0.33 -25.43 -5.25
CA SER A 60 -1.29 -25.37 -6.34
C SER A 60 -1.61 -26.78 -6.83
N GLY A 61 -2.85 -27.00 -7.26
CA GLY A 61 -3.25 -28.31 -7.76
C GLY A 61 -4.63 -28.29 -8.39
N LYS A 62 -5.12 -29.49 -8.70
CA LYS A 62 -6.47 -29.70 -9.23
C LYS A 62 -7.30 -30.57 -8.30
N PHE A 63 -8.59 -30.32 -8.27
CA PHE A 63 -9.57 -31.11 -7.51
C PHE A 63 -10.76 -31.48 -8.40
N GLU A 64 -11.60 -32.42 -7.94
CA GLU A 64 -12.83 -32.83 -8.63
C GLU A 64 -14.04 -32.04 -8.07
N PRO A 65 -14.60 -31.08 -8.84
CA PRO A 65 -15.72 -30.23 -8.41
C PRO A 65 -16.90 -31.01 -7.85
N SER A 66 -17.39 -32.02 -8.58
CA SER A 66 -18.57 -32.82 -8.18
C SER A 66 -18.40 -33.49 -6.82
N ARG A 67 -17.21 -34.01 -6.50
CA ARG A 67 -16.93 -34.61 -5.19
C ARG A 67 -16.96 -33.55 -4.09
N PHE A 68 -16.33 -32.40 -4.31
CA PHE A 68 -16.32 -31.32 -3.32
C PHE A 68 -17.72 -30.76 -3.08
N ASN A 69 -18.47 -30.49 -4.15
CA ASN A 69 -19.79 -29.87 -4.12
C ASN A 69 -20.79 -30.73 -3.32
N SER A 70 -20.64 -32.06 -3.30
CA SER A 70 -21.48 -32.98 -2.51
C SER A 70 -21.40 -32.78 -0.98
N TYR A 71 -20.40 -32.03 -0.49
CA TYR A 71 -20.32 -31.65 0.93
C TYR A 71 -21.09 -30.36 1.25
N LEU A 72 -21.39 -29.53 0.23
CA LEU A 72 -21.99 -28.20 0.36
C LEU A 72 -23.51 -28.27 0.21
N THR A 73 -24.19 -28.61 1.30
CA THR A 73 -25.67 -28.65 1.36
C THR A 73 -26.28 -27.38 0.79
N ASP A 74 -27.35 -27.55 0.01
CA ASP A 74 -28.12 -26.53 -0.73
C ASP A 74 -27.36 -25.83 -1.88
N LEU A 75 -26.05 -26.04 -2.03
CA LEU A 75 -25.22 -25.39 -3.05
C LEU A 75 -24.68 -26.37 -4.11
N GLU A 76 -24.77 -27.67 -3.86
CA GLU A 76 -24.29 -28.74 -4.75
C GLU A 76 -24.75 -28.58 -6.21
N ASP A 77 -26.07 -28.55 -6.44
CA ASP A 77 -26.64 -28.51 -7.79
C ASP A 77 -26.24 -27.22 -8.54
N ILE A 78 -26.26 -26.08 -7.84
CA ILE A 78 -25.89 -24.77 -8.40
C ILE A 78 -24.44 -24.77 -8.87
N LEU A 79 -23.53 -25.33 -8.06
CA LEU A 79 -22.11 -25.41 -8.40
C LEU A 79 -21.86 -26.42 -9.52
N ASN A 80 -22.54 -27.57 -9.50
CA ASN A 80 -22.40 -28.58 -10.55
C ASN A 80 -22.90 -28.08 -11.92
N ASP A 81 -23.96 -27.27 -11.92
CA ASP A 81 -24.49 -26.65 -13.14
C ASP A 81 -23.55 -25.56 -13.67
N ARG A 82 -23.01 -24.72 -12.78
CA ARG A 82 -22.18 -23.56 -13.15
C ARG A 82 -20.73 -23.92 -13.44
N TYR A 83 -20.17 -24.90 -12.72
CA TYR A 83 -18.79 -25.36 -12.81
C TYR A 83 -18.78 -26.87 -13.13
N SER A 84 -19.24 -27.17 -14.34
CA SER A 84 -19.45 -28.56 -14.81
C SER A 84 -18.17 -29.26 -15.27
N GLU A 85 -17.02 -28.59 -15.19
CA GLU A 85 -15.73 -29.18 -15.52
C GLU A 85 -15.40 -30.37 -14.61
N LYS A 86 -14.71 -31.37 -15.17
CA LYS A 86 -14.26 -32.56 -14.41
C LYS A 86 -13.19 -32.24 -13.37
N GLU A 87 -12.39 -31.22 -13.64
CA GLU A 87 -11.31 -30.77 -12.78
C GLU A 87 -11.32 -29.24 -12.75
N ALA A 88 -11.03 -28.67 -11.59
CA ALA A 88 -10.81 -27.24 -11.40
C ALA A 88 -9.54 -27.00 -10.58
N ASP A 89 -8.95 -25.82 -10.70
CA ASP A 89 -7.73 -25.46 -9.97
C ASP A 89 -8.05 -25.06 -8.52
N PHE A 90 -7.15 -25.37 -7.60
CA PHE A 90 -7.19 -24.89 -6.21
C PHE A 90 -5.80 -24.43 -5.74
N LEU A 91 -5.81 -23.65 -4.66
CA LEU A 91 -4.60 -23.25 -3.94
C LEU A 91 -4.75 -23.56 -2.45
N GLU A 92 -3.75 -24.21 -1.86
CA GLU A 92 -3.62 -24.42 -0.41
C GLU A 92 -2.48 -23.55 0.14
N ILE A 93 -2.73 -22.87 1.25
CA ILE A 93 -1.73 -22.22 2.10
C ILE A 93 -1.71 -22.95 3.42
N ARG A 94 -0.65 -23.69 3.68
CA ARG A 94 -0.48 -24.51 4.89
C ARG A 94 0.67 -24.02 5.74
N ASP A 95 0.38 -23.63 6.97
CA ASP A 95 1.41 -23.36 7.97
C ASP A 95 1.59 -24.49 8.99
N THR A 96 2.81 -24.58 9.52
CA THR A 96 3.18 -25.51 10.58
C THR A 96 4.11 -24.84 11.59
N LYS A 97 4.16 -25.39 12.81
CA LYS A 97 4.82 -24.76 13.98
C LYS A 97 4.17 -23.43 14.33
N THR A 98 2.85 -23.37 14.19
CA THR A 98 2.00 -22.26 14.61
C THR A 98 0.94 -22.78 15.57
N SER A 99 0.27 -21.90 16.31
CA SER A 99 -0.77 -22.31 17.25
C SER A 99 -2.04 -22.85 16.58
N GLY A 100 -2.22 -22.60 15.28
CA GLY A 100 -3.49 -22.81 14.58
C GLY A 100 -4.64 -21.92 15.07
N LEU A 101 -5.88 -22.29 14.73
CA LEU A 101 -7.11 -21.56 15.04
C LEU A 101 -7.64 -21.86 16.45
N THR A 102 -6.82 -21.51 17.44
CA THR A 102 -7.17 -21.61 18.87
C THR A 102 -8.35 -20.70 19.26
N GLY A 103 -8.95 -20.96 20.43
CA GLY A 103 -10.09 -20.21 20.95
C GLY A 103 -11.32 -21.10 21.11
N VAL A 104 -12.39 -20.52 21.66
CA VAL A 104 -13.69 -21.19 21.80
C VAL A 104 -14.39 -21.30 20.45
N THR A 105 -15.27 -22.29 20.30
CA THR A 105 -16.06 -22.52 19.07
C THR A 105 -17.53 -22.15 19.22
N ARG A 106 -18.03 -22.04 20.46
CA ARG A 106 -19.42 -21.68 20.76
C ARG A 106 -19.58 -20.19 21.02
N LYS A 107 -20.66 -19.60 20.53
CA LYS A 107 -20.96 -18.18 20.71
C LYS A 107 -21.13 -17.82 22.20
N SER A 108 -21.71 -18.73 22.99
CA SER A 108 -21.96 -18.55 24.43
C SER A 108 -20.69 -18.49 25.30
N GLU A 109 -19.56 -18.98 24.79
CA GLU A 109 -18.28 -19.04 25.52
C GLU A 109 -17.36 -17.86 25.17
N ILE A 110 -17.74 -17.03 24.21
CA ILE A 110 -16.96 -15.87 23.76
C ILE A 110 -16.81 -14.88 24.91
N LYS A 111 -15.56 -14.51 25.21
CA LYS A 111 -15.27 -13.43 26.15
C LYS A 111 -15.37 -12.10 25.42
N LYS A 112 -15.95 -11.10 26.09
CA LYS A 112 -16.24 -9.77 25.52
C LYS A 112 -15.02 -9.08 24.88
N ASP A 113 -13.82 -9.30 25.42
CA ASP A 113 -12.60 -8.60 25.00
C ASP A 113 -11.69 -9.43 24.09
N ASP A 114 -11.95 -10.74 23.95
CA ASP A 114 -11.17 -11.62 23.08
C ASP A 114 -12.03 -12.78 22.55
N HIS A 115 -12.33 -12.73 21.26
CA HIS A 115 -13.10 -13.76 20.57
C HIS A 115 -12.25 -15.00 20.20
N GLY A 116 -10.94 -14.98 20.43
CA GLY A 116 -10.03 -16.07 20.03
C GLY A 116 -9.73 -16.09 18.52
N ASN A 117 -8.71 -16.85 18.12
CA ASN A 117 -8.23 -16.87 16.73
C ASN A 117 -9.27 -17.45 15.77
N PHE A 118 -10.03 -18.47 16.20
CA PHE A 118 -11.09 -19.10 15.42
C PHE A 118 -12.15 -18.08 14.98
N PHE A 119 -12.85 -17.43 15.92
CA PHE A 119 -13.86 -16.43 15.58
C PHE A 119 -13.28 -15.24 14.82
N LYS A 120 -12.07 -14.78 15.18
CA LYS A 120 -11.42 -13.66 14.50
C LYS A 120 -11.15 -13.90 13.02
N LEU A 121 -10.85 -15.14 12.62
CA LEU A 121 -10.58 -15.47 11.22
C LEU A 121 -11.86 -15.79 10.46
N ILE A 122 -12.78 -16.54 11.07
CA ILE A 122 -13.93 -17.12 10.37
C ILE A 122 -15.16 -16.19 10.37
N PHE A 123 -15.42 -15.49 11.48
CA PHE A 123 -16.68 -14.76 11.69
C PHE A 123 -16.50 -13.23 11.82
N ASP A 124 -15.41 -12.75 12.41
CA ASP A 124 -15.15 -11.31 12.59
C ASP A 124 -14.43 -10.65 11.39
N THR A 125 -14.61 -11.17 10.18
CA THR A 125 -14.09 -10.53 8.97
C THR A 125 -14.62 -9.10 8.87
N GLY A 126 -13.71 -8.11 8.92
CA GLY A 126 -14.04 -6.69 8.89
C GLY A 126 -14.17 -5.96 10.23
N LYS A 127 -13.77 -6.58 11.36
CA LYS A 127 -13.58 -5.88 12.64
C LYS A 127 -12.11 -5.54 12.90
N ARG A 128 -11.86 -4.30 13.36
CA ARG A 128 -10.53 -3.83 13.80
C ARG A 128 -10.02 -4.72 14.94
N GLN A 129 -8.78 -5.17 14.88
CA GLN A 129 -8.20 -5.99 15.95
C GLN A 129 -7.84 -5.12 17.16
N THR A 130 -8.12 -5.60 18.37
CA THR A 130 -7.91 -4.86 19.64
C THR A 130 -6.66 -5.30 20.41
N ILE A 131 -5.92 -6.33 19.94
CA ILE A 131 -4.73 -6.85 20.65
C ILE A 131 -3.47 -6.12 20.17
N SER A 132 -2.79 -5.46 21.10
CA SER A 132 -1.59 -4.64 20.87
C SER A 132 -0.36 -5.37 20.32
N ASN A 133 -0.39 -6.71 20.17
CA ASN A 133 0.69 -7.56 19.65
C ASN A 133 0.29 -8.38 18.40
N ALA A 134 -0.90 -8.19 17.83
CA ALA A 134 -1.29 -8.84 16.58
C ALA A 134 -0.80 -8.04 15.36
N GLY A 135 -0.60 -8.71 14.22
CA GLY A 135 0.02 -8.14 13.04
C GLY A 135 -0.90 -7.24 12.20
N GLY A 136 -2.20 -7.54 12.11
CA GLY A 136 -3.16 -6.77 11.32
C GLY A 136 -4.06 -5.88 12.18
N ASN A 137 -4.13 -4.58 11.89
CA ASN A 137 -5.01 -3.66 12.62
C ASN A 137 -6.45 -3.68 12.12
N TRP A 138 -6.66 -3.94 10.83
CA TRP A 138 -7.94 -3.59 10.20
C TRP A 138 -8.90 -4.77 10.01
N GLY A 139 -8.46 -6.02 10.15
CA GLY A 139 -9.31 -7.20 10.01
C GLY A 139 -9.87 -7.45 8.60
N PHE A 140 -9.43 -6.64 7.61
CA PHE A 140 -9.85 -6.72 6.21
C PHE A 140 -8.88 -7.49 5.31
N GLY A 141 -7.60 -7.63 5.67
CA GLY A 141 -6.62 -8.39 4.87
C GLY A 141 -7.08 -9.82 4.56
N LYS A 142 -7.83 -10.42 5.48
CA LYS A 142 -8.49 -11.74 5.35
C LYS A 142 -9.44 -11.87 4.16
N SER A 143 -9.92 -10.76 3.60
CA SER A 143 -10.80 -10.83 2.44
C SER A 143 -10.09 -11.29 1.17
N VAL A 144 -8.75 -11.22 1.12
CA VAL A 144 -7.97 -11.69 -0.03
C VAL A 144 -8.19 -13.17 -0.35
N TYR A 145 -8.39 -14.02 0.66
CA TYR A 145 -8.66 -15.45 0.44
C TYR A 145 -9.92 -15.68 -0.41
N TYR A 146 -10.92 -14.79 -0.28
CA TYR A 146 -12.17 -14.87 -1.02
C TYR A 146 -12.09 -14.28 -2.42
N ARG A 147 -11.10 -13.44 -2.71
CA ARG A 147 -10.90 -12.81 -4.03
C ARG A 147 -10.24 -13.73 -5.05
N VAL A 148 -9.34 -14.59 -4.57
CA VAL A 148 -8.50 -15.48 -5.40
C VAL A 148 -9.33 -16.53 -6.17
N GLY A 149 -10.43 -16.99 -5.56
CA GLY A 149 -11.34 -17.97 -6.16
C GLY A 149 -12.73 -17.39 -6.41
N ILE A 150 -13.73 -18.26 -6.33
CA ILE A 150 -15.15 -17.87 -6.48
C ILE A 150 -15.79 -17.39 -5.18
N GLY A 151 -14.99 -17.14 -4.14
CA GLY A 151 -15.48 -16.75 -2.82
C GLY A 151 -15.61 -17.89 -1.81
N ILE A 152 -15.33 -19.15 -2.18
CA ILE A 152 -15.32 -20.28 -1.24
C ILE A 152 -13.92 -20.45 -0.65
N VAL A 153 -13.82 -20.66 0.67
CA VAL A 153 -12.56 -20.95 1.37
C VAL A 153 -12.80 -22.03 2.43
N ILE A 154 -11.90 -23.01 2.52
CA ILE A 154 -11.91 -24.05 3.54
C ILE A 154 -10.80 -23.75 4.54
N PHE A 155 -11.15 -23.65 5.81
CA PHE A 155 -10.19 -23.51 6.90
C PHE A 155 -10.11 -24.83 7.65
N TYR A 156 -8.97 -25.50 7.55
CA TYR A 156 -8.66 -26.70 8.32
C TYR A 156 -7.50 -26.41 9.27
N SER A 157 -7.68 -26.59 10.57
CA SER A 157 -6.64 -26.36 11.56
C SER A 157 -6.53 -27.52 12.54
N ARG A 158 -5.29 -27.81 12.96
CA ARG A 158 -5.01 -28.67 14.10
C ARG A 158 -4.39 -27.83 15.20
N ILE A 159 -5.00 -27.86 16.38
CA ILE A 159 -4.59 -27.06 17.53
C ILE A 159 -4.26 -27.94 18.72
N LYS A 160 -3.45 -27.41 19.63
CA LYS A 160 -3.17 -28.04 20.93
C LYS A 160 -4.10 -27.44 21.99
N THR A 161 -4.97 -28.27 22.58
CA THR A 161 -5.94 -27.83 23.60
C THR A 161 -5.40 -27.99 25.02
N SER A 162 -4.57 -29.01 25.25
CA SER A 162 -3.84 -29.26 26.50
C SER A 162 -2.48 -29.90 26.20
N GLU A 163 -1.64 -30.17 27.21
CA GLU A 163 -0.28 -30.67 27.00
C GLU A 163 -0.17 -31.94 26.12
N SER A 164 -1.20 -32.79 26.13
CA SER A 164 -1.23 -34.05 25.39
C SER A 164 -2.41 -34.18 24.42
N GLU A 165 -3.25 -33.16 24.29
CA GLU A 165 -4.50 -33.23 23.54
C GLU A 165 -4.52 -32.27 22.36
N TYR A 166 -5.04 -32.77 21.24
CA TYR A 166 -5.10 -32.06 19.98
C TYR A 166 -6.50 -32.15 19.41
N GLU A 167 -6.94 -31.08 18.77
CA GLU A 167 -8.26 -30.95 18.18
C GLU A 167 -8.12 -30.55 16.71
N ASN A 168 -8.85 -31.23 15.83
CA ASN A 168 -9.02 -30.82 14.45
C ASN A 168 -10.27 -29.95 14.31
N ARG A 169 -10.19 -28.89 13.50
CA ARG A 169 -11.29 -27.98 13.20
C ARG A 169 -11.32 -27.74 11.70
N LEU A 170 -12.40 -28.10 11.04
CA LEU A 170 -12.65 -27.76 9.63
C LEU A 170 -13.96 -26.98 9.50
N ILE A 171 -13.91 -25.85 8.80
CA ILE A 171 -15.09 -25.07 8.45
C ILE A 171 -14.94 -24.54 7.02
N ILE A 172 -16.02 -24.60 6.25
CA ILE A 172 -16.05 -24.02 4.89
C ILE A 172 -16.81 -22.71 4.97
N THR A 173 -16.32 -21.69 4.29
CA THR A 173 -16.91 -20.35 4.26
C THR A 173 -17.10 -19.91 2.82
N LEU A 174 -18.10 -19.05 2.60
CA LEU A 174 -18.33 -18.36 1.34
C LEU A 174 -18.51 -16.86 1.62
N VAL A 175 -17.79 -16.03 0.86
CA VAL A 175 -18.02 -14.58 0.81
C VAL A 175 -18.09 -14.15 -0.65
N GLU A 176 -19.18 -13.49 -1.04
CA GLU A 176 -19.40 -12.95 -2.39
C GLU A 176 -20.00 -11.55 -2.34
N ASP A 177 -19.93 -10.81 -3.45
CA ASP A 177 -20.68 -9.55 -3.59
C ASP A 177 -22.14 -9.90 -3.89
N GLU A 178 -23.02 -9.68 -2.90
CA GLU A 178 -24.44 -10.00 -2.97
C GLU A 178 -25.22 -9.23 -4.05
N SER A 179 -24.60 -8.22 -4.65
CA SER A 179 -25.16 -7.39 -5.72
C SER A 179 -24.62 -7.73 -7.12
N LYS A 180 -23.79 -8.78 -7.22
CA LYS A 180 -23.07 -9.10 -8.46
C LYS A 180 -24.03 -9.59 -9.56
N THR A 181 -23.96 -8.92 -10.70
CA THR A 181 -24.74 -9.24 -11.90
C THR A 181 -23.83 -9.50 -13.09
N ASP A 182 -24.31 -10.24 -14.08
CA ASP A 182 -23.65 -10.38 -15.37
C ASP A 182 -23.84 -9.12 -16.25
N GLN A 183 -23.28 -9.17 -17.47
CA GLN A 183 -23.41 -8.10 -18.46
C GLN A 183 -24.86 -7.79 -18.90
N ASN A 184 -25.79 -8.71 -18.69
CA ASN A 184 -27.21 -8.56 -19.01
C ASN A 184 -28.03 -8.07 -17.79
N GLY A 185 -27.40 -7.92 -16.63
CA GLY A 185 -28.05 -7.56 -15.37
C GLY A 185 -28.69 -8.73 -14.64
N GLU A 186 -28.40 -9.98 -15.02
CA GLU A 186 -28.88 -11.17 -14.33
C GLU A 186 -28.02 -11.45 -13.09
N ASP A 187 -28.67 -11.91 -12.01
CA ASP A 187 -28.00 -12.26 -10.75
C ASP A 187 -27.11 -13.49 -10.95
N ILE A 188 -25.81 -13.33 -10.69
CA ILE A 188 -24.82 -14.41 -10.78
C ILE A 188 -24.27 -14.83 -9.42
N THR A 189 -24.91 -14.42 -8.33
CA THR A 189 -24.52 -14.85 -6.99
C THR A 189 -24.91 -16.31 -6.76
N LEU A 190 -24.15 -16.96 -5.87
CA LEU A 190 -24.40 -18.34 -5.44
C LEU A 190 -25.47 -18.38 -4.35
N LEU A 191 -25.40 -17.48 -3.38
CA LEU A 191 -26.28 -17.48 -2.21
C LEU A 191 -27.66 -16.91 -2.49
N ASN A 192 -27.85 -15.93 -3.39
CA ASN A 192 -29.21 -15.43 -3.66
C ASN A 192 -30.11 -16.50 -4.28
N SER A 193 -29.51 -17.46 -5.00
CA SER A 193 -30.20 -18.63 -5.55
C SER A 193 -30.79 -19.54 -4.47
N ILE A 194 -30.20 -19.55 -3.26
CA ILE A 194 -30.66 -20.33 -2.10
C ILE A 194 -31.50 -19.45 -1.15
N GLN A 195 -31.04 -18.23 -0.90
CA GLN A 195 -31.59 -17.27 0.04
C GLN A 195 -31.55 -15.85 -0.58
N PRO A 196 -32.66 -15.37 -1.18
CA PRO A 196 -32.70 -14.08 -1.86
C PRO A 196 -32.38 -12.86 -0.99
N LEU A 197 -32.48 -12.97 0.33
CA LEU A 197 -32.09 -11.92 1.28
C LEU A 197 -30.72 -12.22 1.93
N SER A 198 -29.84 -12.93 1.23
CA SER A 198 -28.46 -13.17 1.67
C SER A 198 -27.70 -11.85 1.82
N ALA A 199 -26.82 -11.77 2.81
CA ALA A 199 -25.86 -10.68 2.95
C ALA A 199 -24.51 -11.03 2.28
N GLY A 200 -24.47 -12.04 1.41
CA GLY A 200 -23.27 -12.46 0.69
C GLY A 200 -22.27 -13.27 1.52
N LYS A 201 -22.72 -13.91 2.61
CA LYS A 201 -21.86 -14.74 3.47
C LYS A 201 -22.56 -16.03 3.90
N ALA A 202 -21.82 -17.14 3.89
CA ALA A 202 -22.30 -18.42 4.40
C ALA A 202 -21.17 -19.26 5.02
N TRP A 203 -21.54 -20.21 5.86
CA TRP A 203 -20.64 -21.16 6.51
C TRP A 203 -21.22 -22.57 6.47
N TRP A 204 -20.36 -23.58 6.33
CA TRP A 204 -20.71 -25.00 6.44
C TRP A 204 -19.93 -25.69 7.54
N GLY A 205 -20.63 -26.39 8.42
CA GLY A 205 -20.09 -27.06 9.60
C GLY A 205 -21.03 -28.13 10.15
N LEU A 206 -21.06 -28.30 11.47
CA LEU A 206 -21.98 -29.18 12.18
C LEU A 206 -22.89 -28.35 13.08
N LYS A 207 -24.20 -28.47 12.89
CA LYS A 207 -25.18 -27.72 13.67
C LYS A 207 -25.39 -28.38 15.03
N ASP A 208 -25.27 -27.59 16.09
CA ASP A 208 -25.58 -28.01 17.45
C ASP A 208 -26.34 -26.90 18.18
N GLY A 209 -27.66 -27.05 18.25
CA GLY A 209 -28.56 -25.99 18.73
C GLY A 209 -28.53 -24.76 17.80
N ASP A 210 -28.17 -23.62 18.36
CA ASP A 210 -28.07 -22.32 17.66
C ASP A 210 -26.64 -22.02 17.14
N ASP A 211 -25.67 -22.88 17.45
CA ASP A 211 -24.28 -22.74 17.02
C ASP A 211 -24.00 -23.60 15.78
N LEU A 212 -23.20 -23.06 14.85
CA LEU A 212 -22.55 -23.83 13.80
C LEU A 212 -21.10 -24.09 14.20
N LEU A 213 -20.80 -25.35 14.50
CA LEU A 213 -19.49 -25.78 14.98
C LEU A 213 -18.59 -26.22 13.82
N PRO A 214 -17.26 -26.10 13.94
CA PRO A 214 -16.36 -26.72 12.98
C PRO A 214 -16.48 -28.25 13.06
N VAL A 215 -16.28 -28.92 11.94
CA VAL A 215 -16.11 -30.38 11.89
C VAL A 215 -14.86 -30.75 12.67
N SER A 216 -14.99 -31.72 13.57
CA SER A 216 -13.88 -32.28 14.36
C SER A 216 -13.66 -33.78 14.13
N ASP A 217 -14.55 -34.42 13.35
CA ASP A 217 -14.45 -35.83 13.01
C ASP A 217 -13.31 -36.10 12.01
N ASP A 218 -12.36 -36.93 12.41
CA ASP A 218 -11.13 -37.19 11.66
C ASP A 218 -11.40 -37.85 10.30
N GLU A 219 -12.38 -38.77 10.22
CA GLU A 219 -12.70 -39.50 8.98
C GLU A 219 -13.37 -38.59 7.95
N LEU A 220 -14.30 -37.74 8.40
CA LEU A 220 -14.96 -36.76 7.54
C LEU A 220 -13.98 -35.70 7.05
N ILE A 221 -13.11 -35.19 7.93
CA ILE A 221 -12.05 -34.25 7.54
C ILE A 221 -11.12 -34.88 6.52
N ALA A 222 -10.65 -36.11 6.76
CA ALA A 222 -9.78 -36.81 5.81
C ALA A 222 -10.46 -37.00 4.44
N SER A 223 -11.75 -37.30 4.42
CA SER A 223 -12.53 -37.47 3.18
C SER A 223 -12.66 -36.17 2.39
N ILE A 224 -12.87 -35.03 3.06
CA ILE A 224 -12.94 -33.71 2.42
C ILE A 224 -11.56 -33.32 1.86
N LEU A 225 -10.49 -33.50 2.64
CA LEU A 225 -9.13 -33.15 2.21
C LEU A 225 -8.63 -34.01 1.05
N ASP A 226 -9.04 -35.29 0.99
CA ASP A 226 -8.70 -36.21 -0.10
C ASP A 226 -9.20 -35.73 -1.47
N VAL A 227 -10.30 -34.97 -1.52
CA VAL A 227 -10.79 -34.36 -2.78
C VAL A 227 -9.74 -33.46 -3.43
N PHE A 228 -8.89 -32.83 -2.62
CA PHE A 228 -7.80 -31.95 -3.03
C PHE A 228 -6.43 -32.66 -3.03
N GLY A 229 -6.37 -33.96 -2.70
CA GLY A 229 -5.12 -34.68 -2.50
C GLY A 229 -4.31 -34.19 -1.29
N ILE A 230 -4.94 -33.49 -0.35
CA ILE A 230 -4.30 -32.88 0.81
C ILE A 230 -4.28 -33.88 1.97
N LYS A 231 -3.18 -33.91 2.72
CA LYS A 231 -3.04 -34.78 3.89
C LYS A 231 -3.44 -34.06 5.19
N PRO A 232 -4.07 -34.75 6.15
CA PRO A 232 -4.25 -34.25 7.50
C PRO A 232 -2.90 -33.93 8.19
N PHE A 233 -2.93 -33.05 9.20
CA PHE A 233 -1.75 -32.77 10.03
C PHE A 233 -1.31 -34.02 10.80
N ARG A 234 0.00 -34.18 10.99
CA ARG A 234 0.58 -35.39 11.61
C ARG A 234 0.65 -35.28 13.12
N GLU A 235 0.40 -36.37 13.85
CA GLU A 235 0.73 -36.53 15.27
C GLU A 235 0.46 -35.28 16.15
N LYS A 236 1.53 -34.57 16.52
CA LYS A 236 1.59 -33.39 17.39
C LYS A 236 1.79 -32.08 16.64
N GLU A 237 1.78 -32.12 15.31
CA GLU A 237 1.90 -30.95 14.45
C GLU A 237 0.65 -30.06 14.60
N THR A 238 0.88 -28.78 14.83
CA THR A 238 -0.16 -27.75 14.86
C THR A 238 0.05 -26.77 13.72
N GLY A 239 -1.07 -26.23 13.23
CA GLY A 239 -1.06 -25.38 12.05
C GLY A 239 -2.45 -25.09 11.50
N THR A 240 -2.47 -24.31 10.44
CA THR A 240 -3.67 -24.02 9.65
C THR A 240 -3.41 -24.28 8.17
N SER A 241 -4.39 -24.84 7.49
CA SER A 241 -4.47 -25.09 6.07
C SER A 241 -5.66 -24.31 5.53
N ILE A 242 -5.39 -23.32 4.70
CA ILE A 242 -6.39 -22.51 4.00
C ILE A 242 -6.46 -23.03 2.57
N ILE A 243 -7.59 -23.57 2.16
CA ILE A 243 -7.76 -24.19 0.84
C ILE A 243 -8.79 -23.37 0.07
N ILE A 244 -8.40 -22.87 -1.09
CA ILE A 244 -9.20 -21.99 -1.93
C ILE A 244 -9.52 -22.78 -3.21
N PRO A 245 -10.72 -23.37 -3.34
CA PRO A 245 -11.15 -24.03 -4.57
C PRO A 245 -11.53 -23.01 -5.66
N TYR A 246 -11.58 -23.48 -6.90
CA TYR A 246 -11.96 -22.71 -8.08
C TYR A 246 -11.16 -21.41 -8.24
N ILE A 247 -9.83 -21.50 -8.10
CA ILE A 247 -8.96 -20.34 -8.32
C ILE A 247 -9.01 -19.93 -9.80
N LYS A 248 -8.95 -18.62 -10.04
CA LYS A 248 -9.06 -18.07 -11.38
C LYS A 248 -7.68 -17.82 -11.99
N THR A 249 -6.98 -18.90 -12.29
CA THR A 249 -5.57 -18.90 -12.72
C THR A 249 -5.26 -17.83 -13.78
N GLU A 250 -6.05 -17.76 -14.86
CA GLU A 250 -5.82 -16.80 -15.95
C GLU A 250 -6.06 -15.34 -15.51
N GLU A 251 -7.14 -15.05 -14.79
CA GLU A 251 -7.43 -13.69 -14.28
C GLU A 251 -6.33 -13.22 -13.33
N LEU A 252 -5.87 -14.10 -12.44
CA LEU A 252 -4.83 -13.81 -11.45
C LEU A 252 -3.48 -13.51 -12.09
N LEU A 253 -3.08 -14.29 -13.11
CA LEU A 253 -1.80 -14.11 -13.79
C LEU A 253 -1.82 -12.89 -14.73
N ASN A 254 -2.92 -12.68 -15.45
CA ASN A 254 -3.06 -11.52 -16.34
C ASN A 254 -3.12 -10.19 -15.57
N GLY A 255 -3.56 -10.21 -14.30
CA GLY A 255 -3.57 -9.04 -13.43
C GLY A 255 -2.21 -8.66 -12.81
N ILE A 256 -1.13 -9.39 -13.08
CA ILE A 256 0.19 -9.12 -12.48
C ILE A 256 0.85 -7.87 -13.06
N ILE A 257 0.85 -7.76 -14.39
CA ILE A 257 1.41 -6.61 -15.10
C ILE A 257 0.21 -5.74 -15.52
N PRO A 258 0.08 -4.51 -14.99
CA PRO A 258 -0.97 -3.59 -15.41
C PRO A 258 -0.96 -3.37 -16.92
N VAL A 259 -2.13 -3.21 -17.54
CA VAL A 259 -2.26 -3.05 -18.99
C VAL A 259 -1.53 -1.79 -19.48
N GLU A 260 -1.49 -0.78 -18.63
CA GLU A 260 -0.84 0.51 -18.81
C GLU A 260 0.66 0.54 -18.48
N ALA A 261 1.25 -0.57 -18.02
CA ALA A 261 2.66 -0.62 -17.65
C ALA A 261 3.58 -0.43 -18.87
N GLU A 262 4.53 0.49 -18.77
CA GLU A 262 5.52 0.79 -19.82
C GLU A 262 6.76 -0.11 -19.72
N ILE A 263 6.57 -1.43 -19.88
CA ILE A 263 7.65 -2.43 -19.90
C ILE A 263 8.15 -2.72 -21.33
N GLU A 264 9.45 -2.94 -21.51
CA GLU A 264 10.00 -3.43 -22.78
C GLU A 264 9.41 -4.79 -23.13
N GLU A 265 8.95 -5.00 -24.37
CA GLU A 265 8.27 -6.23 -24.77
C GLU A 265 9.12 -7.49 -24.51
N SER A 266 10.43 -7.44 -24.73
CA SER A 266 11.32 -8.57 -24.46
C SER A 266 11.40 -8.92 -22.96
N ALA A 267 11.43 -7.90 -22.09
CA ALA A 267 11.42 -8.06 -20.65
C ALA A 267 10.06 -8.58 -20.17
N LYS A 268 8.96 -8.10 -20.77
CA LYS A 268 7.60 -8.56 -20.50
C LYS A 268 7.41 -10.02 -20.88
N GLU A 269 7.78 -10.40 -22.10
CA GLU A 269 7.73 -11.79 -22.57
C GLU A 269 8.52 -12.70 -21.61
N HIS A 270 9.76 -12.31 -21.28
CA HIS A 270 10.58 -13.07 -20.35
C HIS A 270 9.96 -13.14 -18.95
N PHE A 271 9.38 -12.05 -18.44
CA PHE A 271 8.70 -12.03 -17.15
C PHE A 271 7.54 -13.01 -17.13
N MET A 272 6.70 -13.00 -18.17
CA MET A 272 5.55 -13.88 -18.29
C MET A 272 5.96 -15.36 -18.46
N GLU A 273 7.02 -15.63 -19.22
CA GLU A 273 7.51 -16.99 -19.46
C GLU A 273 8.22 -17.61 -18.24
N VAL A 274 8.92 -16.80 -17.45
CA VAL A 274 9.72 -17.30 -16.33
C VAL A 274 8.99 -17.16 -15.00
N TYR A 275 8.50 -15.95 -14.69
CA TYR A 275 7.99 -15.63 -13.36
C TYR A 275 6.47 -15.70 -13.26
N ALA A 276 5.73 -15.40 -14.33
CA ALA A 276 4.27 -15.50 -14.34
C ALA A 276 3.74 -16.67 -15.22
N SER A 277 4.56 -17.69 -15.45
CA SER A 277 4.18 -18.86 -16.27
C SER A 277 3.18 -19.79 -15.60
N SER A 278 3.11 -19.73 -14.27
CA SER A 278 2.11 -20.42 -13.47
C SER A 278 1.93 -19.68 -12.15
N ILE A 279 0.85 -20.00 -11.43
CA ILE A 279 0.63 -19.52 -10.06
C ILE A 279 1.84 -19.85 -9.18
N SER A 280 2.40 -21.05 -9.30
CA SER A 280 3.57 -21.48 -8.53
C SER A 280 4.80 -20.65 -8.84
N SER A 281 5.10 -20.40 -10.13
CA SER A 281 6.22 -19.54 -10.52
C SER A 281 6.09 -18.15 -9.91
N TYR A 282 4.88 -17.58 -9.96
CA TYR A 282 4.67 -16.22 -9.48
C TYR A 282 4.68 -16.15 -7.95
N LEU A 283 4.07 -17.11 -7.26
CA LEU A 283 4.15 -17.20 -5.80
C LEU A 283 5.60 -17.26 -5.33
N ARG A 284 6.49 -18.00 -6.04
CA ARG A 284 7.93 -18.00 -5.70
C ARG A 284 8.56 -16.61 -5.82
N LEU A 285 8.19 -15.82 -6.82
CA LEU A 285 8.65 -14.44 -6.95
C LEU A 285 8.06 -13.53 -5.85
N ALA A 286 6.74 -13.55 -5.67
CA ALA A 286 6.03 -12.72 -4.69
C ALA A 286 6.48 -12.99 -3.25
N ILE A 287 6.76 -14.25 -2.90
CA ILE A 287 7.30 -14.63 -1.59
C ILE A 287 8.68 -14.01 -1.36
N GLN A 288 9.56 -14.05 -2.36
CA GLN A 288 10.86 -13.38 -2.27
C GLN A 288 10.70 -11.87 -2.16
N LYS A 289 9.85 -11.27 -3.00
CA LYS A 289 9.52 -9.84 -2.99
C LYS A 289 9.05 -9.37 -1.62
N TRP A 290 8.17 -10.07 -0.92
CA TRP A 290 7.61 -9.53 0.32
C TRP A 290 8.29 -10.05 1.60
N TYR A 291 8.97 -11.20 1.52
CA TYR A 291 9.53 -11.89 2.70
C TYR A 291 11.00 -12.31 2.58
N ALA A 292 11.76 -11.83 1.60
CA ALA A 292 13.22 -12.00 1.54
C ALA A 292 13.92 -11.84 2.90
N PRO A 293 13.59 -10.84 3.75
CA PRO A 293 14.18 -10.70 5.08
C PRO A 293 14.11 -11.94 5.99
N LYS A 294 13.09 -12.79 5.82
CA LYS A 294 12.83 -13.94 6.71
C LYS A 294 13.19 -15.28 6.09
N ILE A 295 13.18 -15.40 4.76
CA ILE A 295 13.36 -16.67 4.04
C ILE A 295 14.68 -17.32 4.43
N HIS A 296 14.61 -18.42 5.18
CA HIS A 296 15.77 -19.19 5.65
C HIS A 296 16.83 -18.34 6.38
N ASN A 297 16.45 -17.19 6.94
CA ASN A 297 17.39 -16.25 7.56
C ASN A 297 17.79 -16.67 8.99
N ARG A 298 18.72 -17.63 9.09
CA ARG A 298 19.18 -18.16 10.38
C ARG A 298 20.02 -17.17 11.19
N GLU A 299 20.48 -16.07 10.59
CA GLU A 299 21.27 -15.04 11.26
C GLU A 299 20.46 -14.31 12.33
N LEU A 300 19.14 -14.18 12.15
CA LEU A 300 18.24 -13.52 13.12
C LEU A 300 18.43 -14.06 14.54
N GLN A 301 18.61 -15.38 14.69
CA GLN A 301 18.75 -16.06 15.98
C GLN A 301 20.04 -15.72 16.73
N LYS A 302 21.01 -15.07 16.07
CA LYS A 302 22.28 -14.69 16.72
C LYS A 302 22.16 -13.42 17.55
N PHE A 303 21.18 -12.58 17.27
CA PHE A 303 21.07 -11.25 17.91
C PHE A 303 19.64 -10.83 18.28
N CYS A 304 18.61 -11.48 17.73
CA CYS A 304 17.22 -11.20 18.10
C CYS A 304 16.38 -12.49 18.23
N ASN A 305 15.15 -12.33 18.71
CA ASN A 305 14.21 -13.44 18.90
C ASN A 305 13.29 -13.67 17.70
N ASN A 306 13.53 -12.97 16.58
CA ASN A 306 12.68 -13.08 15.40
C ASN A 306 12.83 -14.45 14.75
N LYS A 307 11.68 -15.10 14.50
CA LYS A 307 11.65 -16.41 13.83
C LYS A 307 11.90 -16.26 12.34
N TRP A 308 12.74 -17.14 11.79
CA TRP A 308 12.95 -17.24 10.35
C TRP A 308 11.88 -18.12 9.68
N LEU A 309 11.66 -17.90 8.39
CA LEU A 309 10.60 -18.52 7.60
C LEU A 309 11.18 -19.69 6.79
N LEU A 310 10.62 -20.90 6.95
CA LEU A 310 10.80 -22.01 6.01
C LEU A 310 9.63 -21.99 5.03
N VAL A 311 9.86 -21.56 3.79
CA VAL A 311 8.79 -21.48 2.79
C VAL A 311 9.01 -22.45 1.64
N THR A 312 7.93 -23.05 1.17
CA THR A 312 7.89 -23.96 0.03
C THR A 312 6.75 -23.57 -0.91
N VAL A 313 6.95 -23.77 -2.21
CA VAL A 313 5.90 -23.70 -3.23
C VAL A 313 5.89 -25.03 -3.95
N ASP A 314 4.73 -25.68 -4.00
CA ASP A 314 4.53 -27.06 -4.45
C ASP A 314 5.52 -28.04 -3.81
N ASN A 315 5.74 -27.88 -2.50
CA ASN A 315 6.71 -28.65 -1.71
C ASN A 315 8.19 -28.44 -2.10
N VAL A 316 8.49 -27.51 -3.00
CA VAL A 316 9.87 -27.13 -3.36
C VAL A 316 10.30 -25.93 -2.51
N PRO A 317 11.34 -26.05 -1.67
CA PRO A 317 11.77 -24.96 -0.80
C PRO A 317 12.28 -23.74 -1.57
N ILE A 318 12.21 -22.58 -0.92
CA ILE A 318 12.96 -21.39 -1.31
C ILE A 318 14.01 -21.18 -0.21
N SER A 319 15.24 -21.59 -0.48
CA SER A 319 16.39 -21.35 0.40
C SER A 319 17.11 -20.06 0.00
N LYS A 320 18.08 -19.61 0.81
CA LYS A 320 18.87 -18.41 0.49
C LYS A 320 19.55 -18.50 -0.88
N THR A 321 20.01 -19.69 -1.28
CA THR A 321 20.67 -19.91 -2.58
C THR A 321 19.69 -19.96 -3.75
N ASP A 322 18.41 -20.24 -3.49
CA ASP A 322 17.36 -20.25 -4.52
C ASP A 322 16.79 -18.85 -4.77
N MET A 323 17.07 -17.89 -3.87
CA MET A 323 16.61 -16.52 -4.04
C MET A 323 17.38 -15.82 -5.16
N LEU A 324 16.68 -14.99 -5.94
CA LEU A 324 17.30 -14.11 -6.92
C LEU A 324 18.35 -13.23 -6.23
N PRO A 325 19.47 -12.89 -6.91
CA PRO A 325 20.55 -12.12 -6.30
C PRO A 325 20.09 -10.81 -5.65
N PHE A 326 19.14 -10.11 -6.30
CA PHE A 326 18.50 -8.93 -5.74
C PHE A 326 17.86 -9.21 -4.37
N PHE A 327 17.07 -10.28 -4.22
CA PHE A 327 16.43 -10.61 -2.94
C PHE A 327 17.40 -11.14 -1.88
N ARG A 328 18.54 -11.73 -2.28
CA ARG A 328 19.65 -12.01 -1.35
C ARG A 328 20.22 -10.72 -0.77
N LEU A 329 20.44 -9.70 -1.62
CA LEU A 329 20.89 -8.38 -1.17
C LEU A 329 19.85 -7.71 -0.25
N VAL A 330 18.57 -7.77 -0.60
CA VAL A 330 17.47 -7.23 0.23
C VAL A 330 17.48 -7.87 1.63
N GLN A 331 17.62 -9.19 1.72
CA GLN A 331 17.72 -9.89 3.01
C GLN A 331 18.94 -9.42 3.81
N GLU A 332 20.07 -9.22 3.14
CA GLU A 332 21.31 -8.82 3.78
C GLU A 332 21.24 -7.40 4.35
N LEU A 333 20.77 -6.43 3.55
CA LEU A 333 20.54 -5.05 3.99
C LEU A 333 19.62 -5.00 5.22
N TYR A 334 18.52 -5.76 5.21
CA TYR A 334 17.63 -5.88 6.36
C TYR A 334 18.37 -6.43 7.59
N THR A 335 19.11 -7.54 7.41
CA THR A 335 19.80 -8.22 8.52
C THR A 335 20.88 -7.32 9.12
N THR A 336 21.66 -6.61 8.31
CA THR A 336 22.66 -5.66 8.77
C THR A 336 22.03 -4.50 9.53
N ALA A 337 20.95 -3.91 9.01
CA ALA A 337 20.25 -2.81 9.67
C ALA A 337 19.60 -3.26 11.00
N LEU A 338 18.97 -4.44 11.02
CA LEU A 338 18.37 -5.01 12.24
C LEU A 338 19.43 -5.37 13.28
N ALA A 339 20.53 -6.02 12.91
CA ALA A 339 21.59 -6.37 13.86
C ALA A 339 22.12 -5.14 14.61
N LYS A 340 22.23 -4.00 13.92
CA LYS A 340 22.62 -2.71 14.51
C LYS A 340 21.60 -2.17 15.52
N THR A 341 20.31 -2.47 15.39
CA THR A 341 19.33 -2.12 16.45
C THR A 341 19.57 -2.90 17.75
N TYR A 342 20.26 -4.04 17.68
CA TYR A 342 20.66 -4.88 18.81
C TYR A 342 22.13 -4.69 19.22
N ASN A 343 22.81 -3.66 18.71
CA ASN A 343 24.25 -3.43 18.91
C ASN A 343 25.12 -4.63 18.50
N ASN A 344 24.71 -5.35 17.45
CA ASN A 344 25.48 -6.44 16.86
C ASN A 344 26.06 -5.98 15.52
N ASP A 345 27.40 -6.04 15.45
CA ASP A 345 28.18 -5.64 14.27
C ASP A 345 28.70 -6.85 13.49
N ASP A 346 28.55 -8.06 14.03
CA ASP A 346 29.08 -9.31 13.53
C ASP A 346 28.10 -10.00 12.56
N VAL A 347 27.67 -9.26 11.53
CA VAL A 347 26.84 -9.81 10.45
C VAL A 347 27.73 -10.23 9.29
N LYS A 348 27.59 -11.49 8.86
CA LYS A 348 28.30 -11.99 7.68
C LYS A 348 27.58 -11.52 6.42
N ASN A 349 28.28 -10.74 5.61
CA ASN A 349 27.78 -10.18 4.36
C ASN A 349 28.38 -10.92 3.16
N GLU A 350 27.54 -11.22 2.17
CA GLU A 350 27.92 -11.67 0.81
C GLU A 350 28.30 -10.48 -0.06
N PHE A 351 27.64 -9.33 0.15
CA PHE A 351 27.87 -8.09 -0.57
C PHE A 351 28.77 -7.16 0.24
N ASP A 352 29.89 -6.78 -0.36
CA ASP A 352 30.82 -5.84 0.25
C ASP A 352 30.24 -4.40 0.27
N ASN A 353 30.82 -3.54 1.11
CA ASN A 353 30.53 -2.10 1.15
C ASN A 353 29.12 -1.68 1.60
N ILE A 354 28.36 -2.55 2.27
CA ILE A 354 27.14 -2.12 2.97
C ILE A 354 27.50 -1.14 4.09
N VAL A 355 26.91 0.06 4.05
CA VAL A 355 27.07 1.10 5.07
C VAL A 355 25.80 1.22 5.89
N THR A 356 25.91 1.10 7.21
CA THR A 356 24.77 1.36 8.12
C THR A 356 24.83 2.75 8.74
N LEU A 357 23.72 3.47 8.70
CA LEU A 357 23.59 4.83 9.21
C LEU A 357 22.43 4.93 10.22
N PRO A 358 22.61 5.63 11.35
CA PRO A 358 21.53 5.86 12.30
C PRO A 358 20.53 6.89 11.77
N VAL A 359 19.24 6.61 11.92
CA VAL A 359 18.16 7.55 11.61
C VAL A 359 17.70 8.18 12.92
N ASN A 360 17.96 9.46 13.10
CA ASN A 360 17.72 10.17 14.35
C ASN A 360 16.50 11.08 14.29
N ILE A 361 15.61 10.99 15.27
CA ILE A 361 14.45 11.85 15.47
C ILE A 361 14.54 12.53 16.84
N ARG A 362 14.52 13.86 16.85
CA ARG A 362 14.60 14.64 18.10
C ARG A 362 13.24 14.72 18.78
N SER A 363 13.27 14.65 20.11
CA SER A 363 12.15 14.99 21.00
C SER A 363 10.95 14.03 21.04
N TYR A 364 11.00 12.86 20.38
CA TYR A 364 9.91 11.88 20.43
C TYR A 364 10.13 10.69 21.37
N PHE A 365 11.39 10.30 21.60
CA PHE A 365 11.70 9.12 22.40
C PHE A 365 12.16 9.48 23.81
N GLN A 366 11.84 8.62 24.77
CA GLN A 366 12.27 8.76 26.16
C GLN A 366 13.80 8.71 26.26
N ASP A 367 14.42 7.76 25.57
CA ASP A 367 15.87 7.52 25.61
C ASP A 367 16.50 7.54 24.21
N GLY A 368 17.47 8.43 24.02
CA GLY A 368 18.18 8.60 22.75
C GLY A 368 17.34 9.28 21.65
N GLN A 369 17.89 9.31 20.44
CA GLN A 369 17.22 9.90 19.26
C GLN A 369 17.07 8.91 18.11
N THR A 370 17.79 7.79 18.13
CA THR A 370 17.77 6.80 17.04
C THR A 370 16.42 6.10 16.98
N SER A 371 15.67 6.28 15.89
CA SER A 371 14.44 5.54 15.62
C SER A 371 14.72 4.17 14.99
N GLY A 372 15.90 4.00 14.41
CA GLY A 372 16.30 2.82 13.68
C GLY A 372 17.56 3.07 12.88
N TYR A 373 17.89 2.13 12.02
CA TYR A 373 19.06 2.18 11.16
C TYR A 373 18.67 1.95 9.71
N VAL A 374 19.39 2.61 8.80
CA VAL A 374 19.31 2.34 7.36
C VAL A 374 20.62 1.71 6.91
N ALA A 375 20.56 0.53 6.30
CA ALA A 375 21.68 -0.07 5.59
C ALA A 375 21.58 0.35 4.12
N MET A 376 22.66 0.83 3.52
CA MET A 376 22.69 1.26 2.13
C MET A 376 23.90 0.68 1.39
N ILE A 377 23.73 0.47 0.09
CA ILE A 377 24.79 0.01 -0.82
C ILE A 377 24.61 0.71 -2.17
N LYS A 378 25.74 1.07 -2.77
CA LYS A 378 25.81 1.40 -4.20
C LYS A 378 26.54 0.24 -4.87
N ILE A 379 25.92 -0.38 -5.86
CA ILE A 379 26.40 -1.63 -6.45
C ILE A 379 26.24 -1.59 -7.96
N THR A 380 27.19 -2.13 -8.70
CA THR A 380 27.06 -2.31 -10.15
C THR A 380 26.19 -3.50 -10.48
N ASP A 381 25.70 -3.54 -11.70
CA ASP A 381 24.87 -4.63 -12.15
C ASP A 381 25.60 -5.99 -12.15
N ALA A 382 26.86 -5.98 -12.59
CA ALA A 382 27.72 -7.16 -12.57
C ALA A 382 27.98 -7.69 -11.15
N GLU A 383 28.13 -6.80 -10.17
CA GLU A 383 28.28 -7.19 -8.75
C GLU A 383 26.96 -7.72 -8.16
N LEU A 384 25.82 -7.20 -8.62
CA LEU A 384 24.50 -7.64 -8.16
C LEU A 384 24.11 -9.00 -8.76
N ARG A 385 24.23 -9.15 -10.08
CA ARG A 385 23.70 -10.28 -10.85
C ARG A 385 24.75 -11.36 -11.16
N GLY A 386 26.04 -11.01 -11.20
CA GLY A 386 27.06 -11.91 -11.72
C GLY A 386 26.89 -12.17 -13.22
N ASP A 387 26.99 -13.44 -13.64
CA ASP A 387 26.80 -13.88 -15.03
C ASP A 387 25.33 -14.24 -15.37
N ASP A 388 24.40 -14.09 -14.42
CA ASP A 388 23.00 -14.48 -14.61
C ASP A 388 22.26 -13.46 -15.50
N ILE A 389 21.64 -13.95 -16.59
CA ILE A 389 20.70 -13.16 -17.40
C ILE A 389 19.43 -13.00 -16.55
N ALA A 390 19.23 -11.80 -16.01
CA ALA A 390 18.12 -11.48 -15.12
C ALA A 390 17.44 -10.18 -15.53
N LEU A 391 16.15 -10.07 -15.25
CA LEU A 391 15.41 -8.82 -15.39
C LEU A 391 15.96 -7.73 -14.47
N SER A 392 15.54 -6.49 -14.72
CA SER A 392 15.89 -5.38 -13.84
C SER A 392 15.29 -5.60 -12.44
N PRO A 393 15.96 -5.14 -11.36
CA PRO A 393 15.35 -5.15 -10.02
C PRO A 393 13.95 -4.54 -9.97
N TYR A 394 13.66 -3.54 -10.80
CA TYR A 394 12.34 -2.91 -10.92
C TYR A 394 11.25 -3.87 -11.40
N ASP A 395 11.56 -4.77 -12.34
CA ASP A 395 10.61 -5.74 -12.88
C ASP A 395 10.18 -6.73 -11.79
N TYR A 396 11.11 -7.20 -10.97
CA TYR A 396 10.81 -8.11 -9.87
C TYR A 396 9.89 -7.51 -8.81
N ILE A 397 9.95 -6.19 -8.62
CA ILE A 397 9.12 -5.48 -7.65
C ILE A 397 7.84 -4.89 -8.27
N GLY A 398 7.62 -5.09 -9.58
CA GLY A 398 6.44 -4.59 -10.30
C GLY A 398 6.45 -3.08 -10.53
N LYS A 399 7.63 -2.45 -10.56
CA LYS A 399 7.80 -1.02 -10.86
C LYS A 399 8.23 -0.83 -12.32
N PHE A 400 7.33 -1.19 -13.23
CA PHE A 400 7.60 -1.25 -14.68
C PHE A 400 7.83 0.11 -15.35
N GLU A 401 7.52 1.22 -14.67
CA GLU A 401 7.62 2.59 -15.19
C GLU A 401 9.04 3.20 -15.10
N ALA A 402 10.08 2.40 -14.82
CA ALA A 402 11.44 2.89 -14.73
C ALA A 402 11.98 3.27 -16.13
N ASP A 403 11.81 4.54 -16.49
CA ASP A 403 12.35 5.17 -17.70
C ASP A 403 13.84 4.82 -17.84
N GLY A 404 14.26 4.17 -18.93
CA GLY A 404 15.62 3.65 -19.22
C GLY A 404 16.78 4.67 -19.26
N GLY A 405 16.76 5.68 -18.38
CA GLY A 405 17.86 6.55 -18.01
C GLY A 405 18.67 5.99 -16.83
N LEU A 406 18.95 6.83 -15.83
CA LEU A 406 19.67 6.40 -14.63
C LEU A 406 18.75 5.60 -13.70
N ASN A 407 19.30 4.59 -13.03
CA ASN A 407 18.54 3.76 -12.11
C ASN A 407 18.10 4.56 -10.87
N GLU A 408 16.80 4.75 -10.71
CA GLU A 408 16.23 5.41 -9.53
C GLU A 408 16.58 4.68 -8.22
N PRO A 409 16.91 5.40 -7.14
CA PRO A 409 17.17 4.77 -5.85
C PRO A 409 15.96 3.96 -5.36
N ILE A 410 16.21 2.77 -4.83
CA ILE A 410 15.18 1.94 -4.20
C ILE A 410 15.38 1.98 -2.69
N VAL A 411 14.41 2.57 -1.98
CA VAL A 411 14.39 2.62 -0.51
C VAL A 411 13.31 1.67 0.01
N MET A 412 13.76 0.66 0.74
CA MET A 412 12.93 -0.36 1.35
C MET A 412 12.75 -0.08 2.84
N PHE A 413 11.63 -0.53 3.36
CA PHE A 413 11.37 -0.55 4.79
C PHE A 413 10.45 -1.70 5.12
N ALA A 414 10.65 -2.26 6.30
CA ALA A 414 9.87 -3.38 6.79
C ALA A 414 9.37 -3.11 8.18
N ARG A 415 8.19 -3.67 8.46
CA ARG A 415 7.73 -3.86 9.83
C ARG A 415 8.41 -5.06 10.46
N ASP A 416 8.41 -5.09 11.78
CA ASP A 416 8.83 -6.27 12.53
C ASP A 416 7.76 -7.39 12.41
N PRO A 417 8.14 -8.66 12.13
CA PRO A 417 9.50 -9.21 12.08
C PRO A 417 10.06 -9.46 10.67
N GLY A 418 9.82 -8.58 9.71
CA GLY A 418 10.50 -8.57 8.41
C GLY A 418 9.61 -8.71 7.17
N MET A 419 8.31 -8.37 7.26
CA MET A 419 7.50 -8.17 6.05
C MET A 419 7.87 -6.83 5.44
N ILE A 420 8.30 -6.83 4.17
CA ILE A 420 8.57 -5.61 3.43
C ILE A 420 7.24 -4.87 3.20
N ILE A 421 7.23 -3.58 3.53
CA ILE A 421 6.06 -2.73 3.35
C ILE A 421 6.04 -2.23 1.92
N ASP A 422 7.12 -1.64 1.43
CA ASP A 422 7.20 -1.22 0.03
C ASP A 422 8.66 -1.12 -0.45
N TYR A 423 8.80 -1.06 -1.77
CA TYR A 423 10.00 -0.73 -2.52
C TYR A 423 9.80 0.65 -3.16
N GLU A 424 10.10 1.71 -2.40
CA GLU A 424 9.87 3.08 -2.85
C GLU A 424 10.93 3.52 -3.85
N ILE A 425 10.46 3.94 -5.02
CA ILE A 425 11.25 4.57 -6.10
C ILE A 425 10.82 6.01 -6.36
N THR A 426 9.71 6.46 -5.75
CA THR A 426 9.23 7.84 -5.80
C THR A 426 8.74 8.25 -4.40
N GLY A 427 8.32 9.49 -4.19
CA GLY A 427 7.76 9.92 -2.91
C GLY A 427 8.78 10.22 -1.80
N ASP A 428 8.31 10.26 -0.55
CA ASP A 428 9.04 10.84 0.58
C ASP A 428 10.26 10.03 1.04
N TRP A 429 10.32 8.72 0.72
CA TRP A 429 11.43 7.85 1.08
C TRP A 429 12.67 8.03 0.20
N VAL A 430 12.51 8.51 -1.04
CA VAL A 430 13.60 8.77 -2.00
C VAL A 430 13.76 10.24 -2.37
N LYS A 431 12.91 11.11 -1.82
CA LYS A 431 12.87 12.54 -2.14
C LYS A 431 14.26 13.21 -2.10
N ASN A 432 14.72 13.75 -3.23
CA ASN A 432 16.03 14.39 -3.39
C ASN A 432 17.23 13.46 -3.15
N VAL A 433 17.07 12.14 -3.22
CA VAL A 433 18.20 11.21 -3.33
C VAL A 433 18.59 11.16 -4.81
N PRO A 434 19.80 11.58 -5.20
CA PRO A 434 20.19 11.53 -6.59
C PRO A 434 20.37 10.06 -7.03
N PRO A 435 19.97 9.70 -8.26
CA PRO A 435 20.32 8.40 -8.82
C PRO A 435 21.85 8.30 -8.97
N PRO A 436 22.40 7.07 -9.07
CA PRO A 436 23.81 6.85 -9.38
C PRO A 436 24.25 7.53 -10.68
N GLU A 437 25.55 7.77 -10.83
CA GLU A 437 26.10 8.50 -11.99
C GLU A 437 26.13 7.66 -13.28
N SER A 438 25.92 6.34 -13.17
CA SER A 438 25.96 5.37 -14.27
C SER A 438 24.64 4.60 -14.36
N THR A 439 24.22 4.28 -15.58
CA THR A 439 23.07 3.40 -15.86
C THR A 439 23.32 1.94 -15.47
N ASP A 440 24.56 1.58 -15.15
CA ASP A 440 24.98 0.27 -14.67
C ASP A 440 25.04 0.19 -13.13
N GLU A 441 24.88 1.31 -12.43
CA GLU A 441 24.92 1.35 -10.97
C GLU A 441 23.49 1.45 -10.40
N PHE A 442 23.27 0.79 -9.27
CA PHE A 442 22.06 0.87 -8.46
C PHE A 442 22.37 1.42 -7.07
N LEU A 443 21.40 2.13 -6.49
CA LEU A 443 21.42 2.56 -5.09
C LEU A 443 20.26 1.89 -4.34
N PHE A 444 20.61 1.01 -3.41
CA PHE A 444 19.64 0.35 -2.54
C PHE A 444 19.83 0.81 -1.10
N ALA A 445 18.72 1.05 -0.39
CA ALA A 445 18.74 1.30 1.03
C ALA A 445 17.58 0.59 1.73
N PHE A 446 17.81 0.06 2.93
CA PHE A 446 16.80 -0.63 3.73
C PHE A 446 16.77 -0.05 5.14
N TYR A 447 15.66 0.61 5.49
CA TYR A 447 15.41 1.11 6.85
C TYR A 447 14.73 0.07 7.74
N VAL A 448 15.27 -0.13 8.94
CA VAL A 448 14.70 -1.00 9.98
C VAL A 448 14.49 -0.21 11.27
N PRO A 449 13.26 -0.15 11.81
CA PRO A 449 12.98 0.56 13.05
C PRO A 449 13.49 -0.22 14.26
N GLN A 450 13.94 0.50 15.27
CA GLN A 450 14.18 -0.04 16.61
C GLN A 450 12.85 -0.07 17.37
N THR A 451 12.13 -1.19 17.26
CA THR A 451 10.72 -1.30 17.69
C THR A 451 10.49 -1.18 19.19
N ASP A 452 11.50 -1.46 20.01
CA ASP A 452 11.43 -1.37 21.48
C ASP A 452 11.55 0.07 22.03
N LYS A 453 11.84 1.06 21.17
CA LYS A 453 11.93 2.48 21.58
C LYS A 453 10.62 2.98 22.15
N VAL A 454 10.66 3.57 23.34
CA VAL A 454 9.50 4.12 24.03
C VAL A 454 9.26 5.58 23.64
N ILE A 455 8.03 5.89 23.22
CA ILE A 455 7.55 7.23 22.92
C ILE A 455 7.36 8.01 24.24
N LYS A 456 7.78 9.27 24.23
CA LYS A 456 7.68 10.18 25.39
C LYS A 456 6.25 10.33 25.91
N LYS A 457 6.12 10.34 27.23
CA LYS A 457 4.82 10.49 27.92
C LYS A 457 4.30 11.93 27.96
N ASP A 458 5.17 12.91 27.77
CA ASP A 458 4.86 14.35 27.81
C ASP A 458 4.52 14.92 26.42
N LEU A 459 4.37 14.08 25.40
CA LEU A 459 3.84 14.52 24.11
C LEU A 459 2.37 14.96 24.26
N GLY A 460 1.96 15.97 23.50
CA GLY A 460 0.59 16.50 23.51
C GLY A 460 -0.48 15.57 22.93
N VAL A 461 -0.17 14.27 22.80
CA VAL A 461 -1.00 13.22 22.21
C VAL A 461 -1.02 12.03 23.18
N PRO A 462 -1.97 12.00 24.14
CA PRO A 462 -1.98 11.03 25.24
C PRO A 462 -2.14 9.57 24.83
N GLU A 463 -2.74 9.29 23.67
CA GLU A 463 -2.95 7.95 23.13
C GLU A 463 -1.62 7.20 22.89
N TYR A 464 -0.59 7.89 22.40
CA TYR A 464 0.72 7.30 22.09
C TYR A 464 1.75 7.44 23.23
N ALA A 465 1.33 8.00 24.37
CA ALA A 465 2.21 8.33 25.47
C ALA A 465 2.73 7.05 26.17
N GLY A 466 4.03 6.78 26.05
CA GLY A 466 4.66 5.60 26.65
C GLY A 466 4.49 4.31 25.84
N GLU A 467 3.92 4.38 24.64
CA GLU A 467 3.88 3.23 23.72
C GLU A 467 5.24 2.96 23.08
N THR A 468 5.41 1.77 22.52
CA THR A 468 6.61 1.42 21.76
C THR A 468 6.50 1.92 20.32
N LEU A 469 7.63 2.24 19.69
CA LEU A 469 7.69 2.63 18.29
C LEU A 469 7.09 1.53 17.40
N GLY A 470 7.30 0.26 17.74
CA GLY A 470 6.69 -0.86 17.02
C GLY A 470 5.16 -0.90 17.10
N ALA A 471 4.55 -0.54 18.23
CA ALA A 471 3.09 -0.42 18.35
C ALA A 471 2.57 0.76 17.51
N TYR A 472 3.22 1.91 17.62
CA TYR A 472 2.89 3.11 16.88
C TYR A 472 2.95 2.91 15.35
N LEU A 473 4.03 2.30 14.83
CA LEU A 473 4.18 2.06 13.39
C LEU A 473 3.11 1.11 12.86
N ARG A 474 2.68 0.13 13.67
CA ARG A 474 1.56 -0.75 13.30
C ARG A 474 0.26 0.04 13.17
N GLU A 475 -0.02 0.99 14.07
CA GLU A 475 -1.17 1.89 13.95
C GLU A 475 -1.13 2.80 12.73
N CYS A 476 0.06 3.22 12.32
CA CYS A 476 0.28 4.02 11.11
C CYS A 476 0.13 3.22 9.81
N GLU A 477 0.07 1.89 9.90
CA GLU A 477 0.07 1.01 8.74
C GLU A 477 -1.30 0.98 8.06
N ALA A 478 -1.30 1.24 6.75
CA ALA A 478 -2.49 1.12 5.91
C ALA A 478 -3.06 -0.31 5.94
N SER A 479 -4.34 -0.47 5.61
CA SER A 479 -5.04 -1.78 5.68
C SER A 479 -4.53 -2.80 4.69
N ASP A 480 -3.94 -2.34 3.59
CA ASP A 480 -3.26 -3.12 2.56
C ASP A 480 -1.78 -3.35 2.89
N HIS A 481 -1.29 -2.84 4.02
CA HIS A 481 0.10 -2.91 4.45
C HIS A 481 1.11 -2.18 3.54
N MET A 482 0.71 -1.22 2.70
CA MET A 482 1.62 -0.62 1.68
C MET A 482 2.28 0.69 2.10
N ALA A 483 1.79 1.34 3.15
CA ALA A 483 2.38 2.59 3.60
C ALA A 483 2.28 2.74 5.12
N TRP A 484 3.19 3.54 5.66
CA TRP A 484 3.03 4.15 6.97
C TRP A 484 2.58 5.60 6.80
N THR A 485 1.48 5.97 7.46
CA THR A 485 0.97 7.34 7.50
C THR A 485 0.79 7.76 8.95
N ASP A 486 1.38 8.89 9.33
CA ASP A 486 1.23 9.42 10.69
C ASP A 486 -0.25 9.74 11.01
N PRO A 487 -0.75 9.40 12.21
CA PRO A 487 -2.03 9.88 12.71
C PRO A 487 -2.01 11.39 12.94
N VAL A 488 -3.21 11.98 12.98
CA VAL A 488 -3.42 13.43 13.12
C VAL A 488 -2.70 13.95 14.37
N LYS A 489 -1.79 14.94 14.20
CA LYS A 489 -0.92 15.59 15.23
C LYS A 489 0.39 14.86 15.57
N MET A 490 0.69 13.72 14.97
CA MET A 490 2.02 13.09 15.05
C MET A 490 2.79 13.26 13.74
N GLN A 491 4.12 13.10 13.80
CA GLN A 491 5.03 13.27 12.65
C GLN A 491 6.24 12.32 12.75
N ILE A 492 6.09 11.16 13.40
CA ILE A 492 7.23 10.25 13.58
C ILE A 492 7.61 9.65 12.23
N VAL A 493 6.65 9.15 11.46
CA VAL A 493 6.89 8.54 10.13
C VAL A 493 7.49 9.55 9.16
N GLN A 494 6.89 10.74 9.04
CA GLN A 494 7.42 11.83 8.22
C GLN A 494 8.86 12.20 8.58
N ARG A 495 9.21 12.15 9.87
CA ARG A 495 10.57 12.42 10.33
C ARG A 495 11.52 11.24 10.09
N ILE A 496 11.04 10.00 10.14
CA ILE A 496 11.82 8.82 9.73
C ILE A 496 12.19 8.99 8.26
N GLN A 497 11.20 9.14 7.37
CA GLN A 497 11.38 9.31 5.93
C GLN A 497 12.42 10.39 5.62
N LYS A 498 12.18 11.61 6.11
CA LYS A 498 13.09 12.75 5.92
C LYS A 498 14.52 12.47 6.42
N ASN A 499 14.67 11.84 7.58
CA ASN A 499 15.98 11.64 8.17
C ASN A 499 16.72 10.45 7.57
N THR A 500 16.02 9.45 7.04
CA THR A 500 16.58 8.38 6.21
C THR A 500 17.18 8.96 4.94
N VAL A 501 16.41 9.76 4.19
CA VAL A 501 16.90 10.50 3.01
C VAL A 501 18.13 11.34 3.34
N ASN A 502 18.10 12.09 4.45
CA ASN A 502 19.24 12.92 4.86
C ASN A 502 20.47 12.06 5.18
N ALA A 503 20.30 10.89 5.81
CA ALA A 503 21.41 10.00 6.11
C ALA A 503 22.07 9.50 4.83
N ILE A 504 21.27 9.02 3.86
CA ILE A 504 21.72 8.55 2.54
C ILE A 504 22.47 9.67 1.81
N ASN A 505 21.86 10.85 1.68
CA ASN A 505 22.45 11.99 0.98
C ASN A 505 23.77 12.47 1.60
N ASN A 506 23.87 12.47 2.93
CA ASN A 506 25.10 12.83 3.61
C ASN A 506 26.22 11.82 3.34
N GLN A 507 25.89 10.54 3.20
CA GLN A 507 26.87 9.50 2.87
C GLN A 507 27.33 9.62 1.43
N ILE A 508 26.42 9.83 0.47
CA ILE A 508 26.77 10.06 -0.95
C ILE A 508 27.73 11.25 -1.09
N LYS A 509 27.43 12.38 -0.43
CA LYS A 509 28.28 13.59 -0.45
C LYS A 509 29.67 13.35 0.15
N LYS A 510 29.79 12.52 1.21
CA LYS A 510 31.10 12.18 1.78
C LYS A 510 31.94 11.39 0.79
N SER A 511 31.34 10.46 0.05
CA SER A 511 32.03 9.66 -0.96
C SER A 511 32.52 10.49 -2.14
N SER A 512 31.76 11.50 -2.59
CA SER A 512 32.16 12.36 -3.72
C SER A 512 33.26 13.37 -3.37
N ILE A 513 33.38 13.80 -2.11
CA ILE A 513 34.45 14.70 -1.65
C ILE A 513 35.84 14.03 -1.69
N VAL A 514 35.91 12.68 -1.68
CA VAL A 514 37.18 11.94 -1.69
C VAL A 514 37.77 11.82 -3.11
N ASN A 515 36.98 12.05 -4.18
CA ASN A 515 37.35 11.68 -5.54
C ASN A 515 37.59 12.84 -6.53
N VAL A 516 37.84 14.07 -6.08
CA VAL A 516 38.14 15.18 -7.02
C VAL A 516 39.36 15.98 -6.59
N ASP A 517 40.45 15.78 -7.34
CA ASP A 517 41.60 16.68 -7.39
C ASP A 517 41.11 18.13 -7.58
N ALA A 518 41.54 19.00 -6.67
CA ALA A 518 40.99 20.32 -6.36
C ALA A 518 41.12 21.41 -7.46
N THR A 519 41.22 21.02 -8.73
CA THR A 519 41.54 21.91 -9.85
C THR A 519 40.33 22.19 -10.74
N ALA A 520 39.43 21.21 -10.98
CA ALA A 520 38.25 21.39 -11.83
C ALA A 520 37.18 22.32 -11.20
N SER A 521 36.97 22.23 -9.88
CA SER A 521 35.94 23.01 -9.16
C SER A 521 36.16 24.53 -9.22
N LYS A 522 37.41 24.99 -9.31
CA LYS A 522 37.73 26.43 -9.40
C LYS A 522 37.43 27.03 -10.77
N LEU A 523 37.45 26.23 -11.84
CA LEU A 523 37.12 26.70 -13.18
C LEU A 523 35.59 26.82 -13.37
N SER A 524 34.83 25.83 -12.89
CA SER A 524 33.36 25.81 -12.93
C SER A 524 32.75 26.94 -12.10
N THR A 525 33.36 27.27 -10.95
CA THR A 525 32.91 28.37 -10.09
C THR A 525 33.22 29.76 -10.67
N ARG A 526 34.20 29.88 -11.57
CA ARG A 526 34.50 31.12 -12.31
C ARG A 526 33.63 31.27 -13.54
N LEU A 527 33.46 30.21 -14.33
CA LEU A 527 32.56 30.20 -15.50
C LEU A 527 31.10 30.41 -15.11
N GLY A 528 30.63 29.79 -14.01
CA GLY A 528 29.28 30.02 -13.49
C GLY A 528 29.05 31.43 -12.91
N LYS A 529 30.12 32.16 -12.57
CA LYS A 529 30.03 33.55 -12.05
C LYS A 529 29.98 34.62 -13.14
N ASP A 530 30.42 34.30 -14.35
CA ASP A 530 30.40 35.21 -15.51
C ASP A 530 29.21 34.93 -16.45
N LEU A 531 28.60 33.74 -16.41
CA LEU A 531 27.45 33.35 -17.24
C LEU A 531 26.07 33.47 -16.58
N LEU A 532 25.99 33.74 -15.27
CA LEU A 532 24.71 33.90 -14.55
C LEU A 532 24.53 35.35 -14.05
N PRO A 533 23.38 36.01 -14.32
CA PRO A 533 23.09 37.31 -13.73
C PRO A 533 22.97 37.18 -12.21
N ARG A 534 23.65 38.07 -11.49
CA ARG A 534 23.63 38.09 -10.02
C ARG A 534 22.29 38.62 -9.54
N ILE A 535 21.44 37.76 -8.99
CA ILE A 535 20.27 38.17 -8.22
C ILE A 535 20.51 37.84 -6.75
N GLY A 536 20.92 38.87 -6.01
CA GLY A 536 20.94 38.85 -4.56
C GLY A 536 19.54 39.09 -4.04
N TYR A 537 18.98 38.11 -3.33
CA TYR A 537 17.79 38.35 -2.51
C TYR A 537 18.15 39.33 -1.39
N GLY A 538 17.49 40.49 -1.44
CA GLY A 538 17.58 41.53 -0.43
C GLY A 538 17.14 41.00 0.94
N LYS A 539 18.11 40.83 1.84
CA LYS A 539 17.85 41.00 3.27
C LYS A 539 17.44 42.45 3.50
N GLN A 540 16.14 42.73 3.62
CA GLN A 540 15.73 43.90 4.39
C GLN A 540 16.02 43.62 5.87
N LYS A 541 17.12 44.19 6.36
CA LYS A 541 17.28 44.49 7.77
C LYS A 541 16.19 45.50 8.14
N VAL A 542 15.27 45.13 9.03
CA VAL A 542 14.51 46.13 9.79
C VAL A 542 15.27 46.36 11.09
N SER A 543 15.75 47.59 11.22
CA SER A 543 16.35 48.13 12.43
C SER A 543 15.29 48.35 13.51
N GLY A 544 15.62 47.92 14.73
CA GLY A 544 15.23 48.48 16.04
C GLY A 544 13.87 49.15 16.22
N GLY A 545 13.05 48.54 17.08
CA GLY A 545 11.95 49.19 17.78
C GLY A 545 11.46 48.32 18.94
N SER A 546 11.79 48.70 20.16
CA SER A 546 11.35 48.05 21.40
C SER A 546 9.83 48.13 21.59
N GLY A 547 9.25 47.06 22.15
CA GLY A 547 8.10 47.18 23.06
C GLY A 547 6.82 46.42 22.66
N GLY A 548 6.37 45.53 23.56
CA GLY A 548 4.94 45.39 23.87
C GLY A 548 4.18 44.20 23.28
N GLY A 549 4.08 43.13 24.07
CA GLY A 549 2.86 42.36 24.37
C GLY A 549 1.77 42.11 23.31
N GLY A 550 1.54 40.81 23.06
CA GLY A 550 0.20 40.18 23.13
C GLY A 550 -0.77 40.39 21.96
N GLY A 551 -1.08 39.30 21.23
CA GLY A 551 -2.28 39.20 20.40
C GLY A 551 -2.15 38.17 19.29
N ASN A 552 -2.60 36.93 19.56
CA ASN A 552 -2.84 35.93 18.51
C ASN A 552 -4.03 36.40 17.65
N GLY A 553 -3.75 36.95 16.47
CA GLY A 553 -4.75 37.24 15.44
C GLY A 553 -4.80 36.09 14.43
N THR A 554 -5.86 35.30 14.48
CA THR A 554 -6.21 34.28 13.48
C THR A 554 -6.42 34.97 12.13
N ARG A 555 -5.64 34.61 11.09
CA ARG A 555 -5.88 35.09 9.71
C ARG A 555 -7.21 34.50 9.22
N ILE A 556 -8.23 35.34 9.03
CA ILE A 556 -9.49 34.96 8.37
C ILE A 556 -9.23 34.94 6.85
N THR A 557 -9.41 33.79 6.20
CA THR A 557 -9.30 33.63 4.74
C THR A 557 -10.64 34.00 4.07
N ASN A 558 -10.66 35.04 3.24
CA ASN A 558 -11.89 35.61 2.66
C ASN A 558 -12.33 34.96 1.32
N ILE A 559 -11.59 33.98 0.82
CA ILE A 559 -11.88 33.23 -0.40
C ILE A 559 -11.69 31.74 -0.10
N GLY A 560 -12.65 30.92 -0.48
CA GLY A 560 -12.57 29.46 -0.40
C GLY A 560 -12.70 28.85 -1.79
N PHE A 561 -11.70 28.10 -2.23
CA PHE A 561 -11.72 27.39 -3.50
C PHE A 561 -11.49 25.91 -3.22
N GLN A 562 -12.41 25.07 -3.70
CA GLN A 562 -12.38 23.64 -3.47
C GLN A 562 -12.67 22.89 -4.76
N ILE A 563 -11.81 21.92 -5.09
CA ILE A 563 -12.09 20.92 -6.12
C ILE A 563 -12.94 19.82 -5.49
N THR A 564 -14.11 19.54 -6.09
CA THR A 564 -15.09 18.57 -5.58
C THR A 564 -14.99 17.21 -6.26
N SER A 565 -14.49 17.17 -7.49
CA SER A 565 -14.23 15.93 -8.23
C SER A 565 -13.12 16.16 -9.24
N GLN A 566 -12.43 15.11 -9.66
CA GLN A 566 -11.40 15.16 -10.69
C GLN A 566 -11.45 13.90 -11.55
N THR A 567 -11.33 14.04 -12.86
CA THR A 567 -11.21 12.94 -13.82
C THR A 567 -10.04 13.21 -14.75
N ILE A 568 -9.19 12.21 -14.97
CA ILE A 568 -8.01 12.32 -15.83
C ILE A 568 -8.18 11.38 -17.03
N ARG A 569 -8.00 11.90 -18.24
CA ARG A 569 -8.05 11.12 -19.49
C ARG A 569 -6.92 11.56 -20.42
N GLY A 570 -5.88 10.73 -20.51
CA GLY A 570 -4.70 11.06 -21.30
C GLY A 570 -3.99 12.31 -20.77
N ASN A 571 -3.92 13.38 -21.58
CA ASN A 571 -3.30 14.66 -21.22
C ASN A 571 -4.31 15.70 -20.73
N ILE A 572 -5.58 15.30 -20.57
CA ILE A 572 -6.68 16.19 -20.20
C ILE A 572 -7.10 15.88 -18.76
N VAL A 573 -7.29 16.94 -17.98
CA VAL A 573 -7.72 16.87 -16.59
C VAL A 573 -8.98 17.72 -16.44
N GLU A 574 -10.06 17.09 -16.04
CA GLU A 574 -11.35 17.75 -15.78
C GLU A 574 -11.59 17.80 -14.27
N MET A 575 -11.94 18.98 -13.75
CA MET A 575 -12.14 19.22 -12.33
C MET A 575 -13.44 19.97 -12.09
N ASP A 576 -14.32 19.43 -11.27
CA ASP A 576 -15.46 20.18 -10.74
C ASP A 576 -15.00 21.03 -9.55
N PHE A 577 -15.42 22.29 -9.47
CA PHE A 577 -15.01 23.20 -8.41
C PHE A 577 -16.17 23.97 -7.77
N VAL A 578 -15.93 24.43 -6.54
CA VAL A 578 -16.74 25.39 -5.81
C VAL A 578 -15.86 26.55 -5.35
N LEU A 579 -16.17 27.77 -5.79
CA LEU A 579 -15.50 29.01 -5.40
C LEU A 579 -16.45 29.87 -4.55
N LYS A 580 -16.05 30.19 -3.32
CA LYS A 580 -16.79 31.03 -2.37
C LYS A 580 -16.04 32.31 -2.11
N LEU A 581 -16.66 33.45 -2.38
CA LEU A 581 -16.14 34.75 -1.97
C LEU A 581 -16.89 35.18 -0.71
N MET A 582 -16.16 35.55 0.34
CA MET A 582 -16.72 35.91 1.64
C MET A 582 -16.34 37.35 2.01
N HIS A 583 -17.09 37.94 2.95
CA HIS A 583 -16.81 39.26 3.51
C HIS A 583 -16.68 40.40 2.47
N GLY A 584 -17.46 40.33 1.37
CA GLY A 584 -17.53 41.41 0.38
C GLY A 584 -16.32 41.51 -0.56
N LYS A 585 -15.53 40.44 -0.70
CA LYS A 585 -14.49 40.33 -1.74
C LYS A 585 -15.11 40.51 -3.14
N LYS A 586 -14.52 41.39 -3.95
CA LYS A 586 -15.02 41.80 -5.27
C LYS A 586 -14.39 41.04 -6.44
N GLN A 587 -13.33 40.30 -6.17
CA GLN A 587 -12.56 39.58 -7.18
C GLN A 587 -11.88 38.38 -6.52
N ALA A 588 -11.70 37.32 -7.29
CA ALA A 588 -10.84 36.18 -6.98
C ALA A 588 -10.01 35.83 -8.23
N GLU A 589 -8.71 35.66 -8.05
CA GLU A 589 -7.80 35.20 -9.10
C GLU A 589 -7.39 33.76 -8.82
N VAL A 590 -7.62 32.87 -9.77
CA VAL A 590 -7.27 31.44 -9.70
C VAL A 590 -6.20 31.16 -10.75
N SER A 591 -4.94 31.11 -10.32
CA SER A 591 -3.77 30.92 -11.20
C SER A 591 -3.19 29.52 -11.06
N MET A 592 -2.69 28.95 -12.16
CA MET A 592 -1.95 27.69 -12.16
C MET A 592 -0.56 27.86 -11.52
N MET A 593 -0.16 26.89 -10.71
CA MET A 593 1.21 26.73 -10.22
C MET A 593 1.68 25.31 -10.46
N ILE A 594 2.98 25.12 -10.63
CA ILE A 594 3.61 23.79 -10.70
C ILE A 594 4.65 23.61 -9.59
N ALA A 595 4.87 22.37 -9.20
CA ALA A 595 5.89 22.02 -8.22
C ALA A 595 7.28 22.12 -8.85
N SER A 596 8.19 22.82 -8.16
CA SER A 596 9.62 22.86 -8.49
C SER A 596 10.47 22.54 -7.25
N GLU A 597 11.77 22.33 -7.43
CA GLU A 597 12.73 22.09 -6.34
C GLU A 597 12.76 23.21 -5.28
N GLY A 598 12.43 24.45 -5.68
CA GLY A 598 12.37 25.63 -4.81
C GLY A 598 11.00 25.89 -4.16
N GLY A 599 9.98 25.09 -4.47
CA GLY A 599 8.59 25.31 -4.07
C GLY A 599 7.65 25.45 -5.26
N TRP A 600 6.42 25.90 -5.00
CA TRP A 600 5.45 26.17 -6.07
C TRP A 600 5.87 27.40 -6.87
N ILE A 601 5.98 27.24 -8.19
CA ILE A 601 6.29 28.31 -9.13
C ILE A 601 5.06 28.59 -9.99
N ASP A 602 4.73 29.87 -10.16
CA ASP A 602 3.63 30.31 -11.01
C ASP A 602 4.07 30.45 -12.48
N ALA A 603 3.11 30.61 -13.39
CA ALA A 603 3.38 30.66 -14.82
C ALA A 603 4.27 31.85 -15.20
N LYS A 604 4.04 32.99 -14.55
CA LYS A 604 4.83 34.20 -14.79
C LYS A 604 6.30 34.03 -14.38
N SER A 605 6.56 33.50 -13.19
CA SER A 605 7.92 33.27 -12.69
C SER A 605 8.63 32.20 -13.52
N TRP A 606 7.90 31.18 -13.99
CA TRP A 606 8.44 30.17 -14.91
C TRP A 606 8.93 30.80 -16.23
N GLU A 607 8.13 31.65 -16.85
CA GLU A 607 8.52 32.34 -18.08
C GLU A 607 9.71 33.31 -17.85
N GLU A 608 9.72 34.02 -16.72
CA GLU A 608 10.80 34.97 -16.38
C GLU A 608 12.13 34.28 -16.03
N ASP A 609 12.08 33.16 -15.29
CA ASP A 609 13.27 32.49 -14.76
C ASP A 609 13.79 31.33 -15.63
N ILE A 610 12.90 30.60 -16.31
CA ILE A 610 13.21 29.38 -17.07
C ILE A 610 13.11 29.63 -18.58
N GLY A 611 12.20 30.50 -19.03
CA GLY A 611 12.12 30.95 -20.42
C GLY A 611 11.63 29.90 -21.42
N THR A 612 10.98 28.82 -20.95
CA THR A 612 10.28 27.83 -21.77
C THR A 612 8.76 27.94 -21.57
N GLU A 613 7.97 27.34 -22.46
CA GLU A 613 6.50 27.33 -22.30
C GLU A 613 6.09 26.65 -20.99
N PHE A 614 5.10 27.22 -20.30
CA PHE A 614 4.57 26.65 -19.08
C PHE A 614 3.88 25.30 -19.36
N PRO A 615 4.12 24.24 -18.57
CA PRO A 615 3.76 22.87 -18.94
C PRO A 615 2.26 22.53 -18.84
N VAL A 616 1.40 23.47 -18.42
CA VAL A 616 -0.04 23.27 -18.28
C VAL A 616 -0.82 24.47 -18.81
N THR A 617 -1.93 24.22 -19.51
CA THR A 617 -2.88 25.25 -19.93
C THR A 617 -4.29 24.95 -19.40
N ILE A 618 -5.03 26.00 -19.06
CA ILE A 618 -6.47 25.96 -18.92
C ILE A 618 -7.06 25.98 -20.34
N GLN A 619 -7.78 24.92 -20.73
CA GLN A 619 -8.45 24.84 -22.02
C GLN A 619 -9.84 25.46 -21.97
N GLU A 620 -10.56 25.22 -20.88
CA GLU A 620 -11.96 25.61 -20.74
C GLU A 620 -12.31 25.80 -19.26
N CYS A 621 -13.15 26.79 -18.97
CA CYS A 621 -13.85 26.93 -17.70
C CYS A 621 -15.34 27.08 -17.97
N TYR A 622 -16.14 26.14 -17.49
CA TYR A 622 -17.58 26.12 -17.61
C TYR A 622 -18.25 26.41 -16.26
N ILE A 623 -19.27 27.27 -16.23
CA ILE A 623 -20.00 27.65 -15.02
C ILE A 623 -21.40 27.09 -15.06
N ASP A 624 -21.73 26.27 -14.06
CA ASP A 624 -23.07 25.73 -13.88
C ASP A 624 -24.00 26.81 -13.33
N ASN A 625 -23.68 27.32 -12.14
CA ASN A 625 -24.54 28.26 -11.43
C ASN A 625 -23.79 29.12 -10.40
N VAL A 626 -24.44 30.21 -10.00
CA VAL A 626 -24.02 31.11 -8.92
C VAL A 626 -25.12 31.17 -7.87
N LYS A 627 -24.79 30.85 -6.63
CA LYS A 627 -25.69 31.01 -5.47
C LYS A 627 -25.28 32.24 -4.67
N THR A 628 -26.26 32.97 -4.14
CA THR A 628 -26.03 34.14 -3.28
C THR A 628 -26.77 33.99 -1.96
N ALA A 629 -26.40 34.78 -0.95
CA ALA A 629 -27.08 34.77 0.34
C ALA A 629 -28.49 35.40 0.31
N VAL A 630 -28.87 36.06 -0.80
CA VAL A 630 -30.11 36.84 -0.92
C VAL A 630 -31.19 36.07 -1.71
N SER A 631 -30.83 34.99 -2.40
CA SER A 631 -31.75 34.13 -3.15
C SER A 631 -31.58 32.66 -2.76
N ASP A 632 -32.68 31.98 -2.45
CA ASP A 632 -32.69 30.55 -2.13
C ASP A 632 -32.46 29.67 -3.37
N TYR A 633 -32.70 30.21 -4.57
CA TYR A 633 -32.50 29.53 -5.84
C TYR A 633 -31.21 30.02 -6.52
N PRO A 634 -30.34 29.12 -6.99
CA PRO A 634 -29.11 29.49 -7.70
C PRO A 634 -29.42 30.03 -9.10
N TYR A 635 -28.68 31.04 -9.53
CA TYR A 635 -28.74 31.58 -10.90
C TYR A 635 -28.01 30.62 -11.85
N GLU A 636 -28.72 30.04 -12.81
CA GLU A 636 -28.10 29.18 -13.82
C GLU A 636 -27.34 30.02 -14.85
N ILE A 637 -26.04 29.78 -14.99
CA ILE A 637 -25.20 30.49 -15.96
C ILE A 637 -25.05 29.66 -17.23
N LYS A 638 -24.66 28.38 -17.08
CA LYS A 638 -24.48 27.40 -18.17
C LYS A 638 -23.70 27.95 -19.38
N ARG A 639 -22.57 28.61 -19.11
CA ARG A 639 -21.66 29.18 -20.12
C ARG A 639 -20.23 28.78 -19.85
N ASN A 640 -19.41 28.72 -20.90
CA ASN A 640 -17.98 28.48 -20.82
C ASN A 640 -17.16 29.66 -21.36
N CYS A 641 -15.92 29.77 -20.89
CA CYS A 641 -14.84 30.47 -21.59
C CYS A 641 -13.73 29.49 -21.96
N ASP A 642 -13.12 29.73 -23.12
CA ASP A 642 -12.08 28.92 -23.73
C ASP A 642 -11.18 29.83 -24.60
N ALA A 643 -10.30 29.23 -25.41
CA ALA A 643 -9.37 29.98 -26.26
C ALA A 643 -10.06 30.83 -27.34
N ASP A 644 -11.27 30.46 -27.79
CA ASP A 644 -12.02 31.19 -28.81
C ASP A 644 -12.91 32.28 -28.19
N ASN A 645 -13.38 32.04 -26.96
CA ASN A 645 -14.14 33.01 -26.17
C ASN A 645 -13.59 33.13 -24.75
N LEU A 646 -12.67 34.08 -24.55
CA LEU A 646 -11.96 34.26 -23.28
C LEU A 646 -12.82 34.80 -22.13
N LYS A 647 -14.10 35.14 -22.35
CA LYS A 647 -14.92 35.83 -21.35
C LYS A 647 -16.32 35.25 -21.20
N ILE A 648 -16.79 35.22 -19.95
CA ILE A 648 -18.20 35.04 -19.61
C ILE A 648 -18.66 36.36 -18.99
N GLU A 649 -19.70 36.97 -19.55
CA GLU A 649 -20.34 38.16 -19.00
C GLU A 649 -21.83 37.90 -18.82
N THR A 650 -22.28 37.90 -17.56
CA THR A 650 -23.69 37.88 -17.16
C THR A 650 -23.98 39.00 -16.16
N GLU A 651 -25.26 39.18 -15.79
CA GLU A 651 -25.63 40.19 -14.78
C GLU A 651 -24.97 39.92 -13.43
N GLU A 652 -24.77 38.64 -13.08
CA GLU A 652 -24.29 38.19 -11.78
C GLU A 652 -22.77 37.99 -11.71
N LEU A 653 -22.13 37.68 -12.83
CA LEU A 653 -20.75 37.22 -12.85
C LEU A 653 -20.03 37.61 -14.15
N PHE A 654 -18.81 38.13 -13.99
CA PHE A 654 -17.85 38.30 -15.06
C PHE A 654 -16.63 37.40 -14.83
N ILE A 655 -16.25 36.61 -15.83
CA ILE A 655 -15.05 35.77 -15.79
C ILE A 655 -14.18 36.09 -16.99
N THR A 656 -12.87 36.18 -16.77
CA THR A 656 -11.88 36.23 -17.84
C THR A 656 -10.90 35.07 -17.70
N LEU A 657 -10.70 34.33 -18.79
CA LEU A 657 -9.60 33.39 -18.99
C LEU A 657 -8.42 34.14 -19.60
N ALA A 658 -7.28 34.13 -18.94
CA ALA A 658 -6.12 34.93 -19.32
C ALA A 658 -4.80 34.18 -19.12
N SER A 659 -3.76 34.72 -19.74
CA SER A 659 -2.37 34.42 -19.40
C SER A 659 -1.95 35.32 -18.24
N GLU A 660 -1.36 34.74 -17.19
CA GLU A 660 -0.89 35.49 -16.01
C GLU A 660 0.24 36.48 -16.33
N SER A 661 1.05 36.20 -17.35
CA SER A 661 2.10 37.10 -17.86
C SER A 661 1.58 38.12 -18.89
N GLY A 662 0.31 38.02 -19.28
CA GLY A 662 -0.35 38.91 -20.25
C GLY A 662 -0.06 38.60 -21.72
N ARG A 663 0.80 37.61 -22.02
CA ARG A 663 1.08 37.05 -23.35
C ARG A 663 1.46 35.59 -23.19
N GLY A 664 0.83 34.68 -23.93
CA GLY A 664 1.20 33.26 -23.92
C GLY A 664 0.05 32.35 -23.53
N ILE A 665 0.37 31.26 -22.83
CA ILE A 665 -0.55 30.18 -22.48
C ILE A 665 -1.59 30.65 -21.45
N LEU A 666 -2.83 30.17 -21.58
CA LEU A 666 -3.93 30.49 -20.68
C LEU A 666 -3.74 29.74 -19.36
N THR A 667 -3.41 30.45 -18.28
CA THR A 667 -3.02 29.88 -16.99
C THR A 667 -3.76 30.49 -15.80
N GLN A 668 -4.64 31.47 -16.04
CA GLN A 668 -5.34 32.20 -14.99
C GLN A 668 -6.82 32.40 -15.30
N LEU A 669 -7.67 32.21 -14.29
CA LEU A 669 -9.08 32.59 -14.29
C LEU A 669 -9.32 33.72 -13.31
N ILE A 670 -9.90 34.82 -13.78
CA ILE A 670 -10.26 35.99 -12.97
C ILE A 670 -11.77 36.04 -12.83
N PHE A 671 -12.27 35.91 -11.60
CA PHE A 671 -13.69 35.95 -11.27
C PHE A 671 -14.04 37.30 -10.64
N ILE A 672 -14.99 38.03 -11.23
CA ILE A 672 -15.51 39.30 -10.71
C ILE A 672 -17.04 39.15 -10.56
N PRO A 673 -17.53 38.80 -9.36
CA PRO A 673 -18.96 38.74 -9.14
C PRO A 673 -19.58 40.14 -9.00
N ASN A 674 -20.76 40.30 -9.58
CA ASN A 674 -21.60 41.49 -9.41
C ASN A 674 -22.59 41.33 -8.24
N VAL A 675 -22.56 40.19 -7.56
CA VAL A 675 -23.41 39.82 -6.43
C VAL A 675 -22.60 39.66 -5.14
N LEU A 676 -23.23 39.87 -3.98
CA LEU A 676 -22.55 39.81 -2.68
C LEU A 676 -22.38 38.36 -2.20
N SER A 677 -21.15 38.05 -1.76
CA SER A 677 -20.74 36.78 -1.18
C SER A 677 -21.19 35.53 -1.97
N PRO A 678 -20.83 35.42 -3.27
CA PRO A 678 -21.26 34.31 -4.12
C PRO A 678 -20.61 32.98 -3.76
N GLU A 679 -21.35 31.90 -4.01
CA GLU A 679 -20.84 30.55 -4.20
C GLU A 679 -21.02 30.17 -5.68
N ILE A 680 -19.91 30.00 -6.39
CA ILE A 680 -19.84 29.73 -7.83
C ILE A 680 -19.48 28.25 -8.00
N LYS A 681 -20.25 27.52 -8.82
CA LYS A 681 -19.98 26.11 -9.15
C LYS A 681 -19.71 25.97 -10.64
N GLY A 682 -18.71 25.18 -10.99
CA GLY A 682 -18.35 24.97 -12.37
C GLY A 682 -17.32 23.86 -12.56
N LYS A 683 -16.79 23.79 -13.77
CA LYS A 683 -15.81 22.80 -14.22
C LYS A 683 -14.63 23.49 -14.89
N ILE A 684 -13.43 23.03 -14.63
CA ILE A 684 -12.20 23.47 -15.29
C ILE A 684 -11.63 22.28 -16.05
N ARG A 685 -11.35 22.46 -17.34
CA ARG A 685 -10.61 21.50 -18.16
C ARG A 685 -9.20 22.04 -18.41
N LEU A 686 -8.20 21.27 -18.01
CA LEU A 686 -6.79 21.55 -18.23
C LEU A 686 -6.21 20.59 -19.26
N ARG A 687 -5.17 21.03 -19.95
CA ARG A 687 -4.28 20.17 -20.73
C ARG A 687 -2.86 20.28 -20.17
N ALA A 688 -2.32 19.16 -19.73
CA ALA A 688 -0.92 19.03 -19.33
C ALA A 688 -0.09 18.59 -20.55
N TYR A 689 0.90 19.37 -20.94
CA TYR A 689 1.81 19.03 -22.02
C TYR A 689 2.95 18.11 -21.54
N ASP A 690 3.27 18.19 -20.24
CA ASP A 690 4.22 17.33 -19.56
C ASP A 690 3.63 16.88 -18.22
N LYS A 691 3.42 15.56 -18.08
CA LYS A 691 2.78 14.94 -16.90
C LYS A 691 3.72 14.80 -15.71
N LYS A 692 5.02 15.07 -15.88
CA LYS A 692 6.02 15.01 -14.81
C LYS A 692 5.82 16.10 -13.76
N TYR A 693 5.10 17.17 -14.10
CA TYR A 693 4.84 18.29 -13.21
C TYR A 693 3.52 18.13 -12.46
N GLN A 694 3.60 18.10 -11.13
CA GLN A 694 2.44 18.28 -10.28
C GLN A 694 1.97 19.73 -10.35
N PHE A 695 0.68 19.96 -10.59
CA PHE A 695 0.09 21.30 -10.65
C PHE A 695 -0.94 21.51 -9.54
N THR A 696 -1.11 22.77 -9.14
CA THR A 696 -2.10 23.22 -8.15
C THR A 696 -2.60 24.62 -8.51
N PHE A 697 -3.57 25.13 -7.76
CA PHE A 697 -4.10 26.48 -7.93
C PHE A 697 -3.63 27.41 -6.81
N ARG A 698 -3.17 28.60 -7.17
CA ARG A 698 -3.05 29.76 -6.28
C ARG A 698 -4.33 30.56 -6.34
N VAL A 699 -4.87 30.96 -5.19
CA VAL A 699 -6.12 31.74 -5.11
C VAL A 699 -5.90 33.01 -4.28
N GLU A 700 -6.17 34.18 -4.87
CA GLU A 700 -5.93 35.51 -4.26
C GLU A 700 -7.14 36.46 -4.28
#